data_AF-A0A7Y5FAA8-F1
#
_entry.id   AF-A0A7Y5FAA8-F1
#
_cell.length_a   1.000
_cell.length_b   1.000
_cell.length_c   1.000
_cell.angle_alpha   90.00
_cell.angle_beta   90.00
_cell.angle_gamma   90.00
#
_symmetry.space_group_name_H-M   'P 1'
#
loop_
_entity.id
_entity.type
_entity.pdbx_description
1 polymer ?
#
loop_
_entity_poly.entity_id
_entity_poly.type
_entity_poly.pdbx_seq_one_letter_code
_entity_poly.pdbx_strand_id
1 'polypeptide(L)'
;MTNGRALVTALFLFHVVAYGQNLDNGTVSLRFDARNGALVSLRDVATGYDLVESNTAALWEIGFMEAGSQPLRATDATQFGFAEHPGSSPSIELTWGGFADSGLAVTAHVSAPSGSSITEWRIRVDADESRPIDRVHFPRIAQVRSREREYVAVPIWMGEQTSRMRQQLNGADGEARRREWEYPGIFSMQFLAVYGGEVPGLYFATNDTDTQRKKFALFGDGKSGLGVEAVHLPEADAAQRGFESNYDCLVGPFSGDWFSAAERYRAWGGAQAWARESRLKSGAVPSWVNDTGIWVWNRGRSPGVLGPAAALQSAANLPVSVFWHWWHGCAYDTGFPEYLPPREGSDAFREAVASAHQNDLHAIVYMNQRLWGMRTESWTREGAERFSVKDANGKPHVEVYNIFTKAPCAPMCMGTLFWRDTYAGLAQRAILELGVDGIYMDQACASLSCYDASHGHAPGGGRFWMDGFRALTADIRSRCAEALSVTLAGEGCGEAWLPHLDLMLSLQVSRERYAAPGEWEPVPLFQAVYHDSAIQFGNYSSLTHPPYDDLWPAEFAPKAPLRLLDRKFAHQFRLEHARSFLWGQQITLANFTEEQLTERADEIAFIVRLARARRAARDFLQDGVMLRAPVFDAPTERIPVSRLSIYAGQQEHVKEYEMETPVVMGSAWKAPDGRIGVFLVNTASRRMSTAISATQYIQGPGSFSIRSEEGIVRSGRVDEDMVVRLDMQPESVWLVEFDGGTGPTGKAMRRIP
;
A
#
# COMPACT_ATOMS: atom_id res chain seq x y z
N MET A 1 83.84 19.38 -7.59
CA MET A 1 83.20 19.24 -8.91
C MET A 1 83.21 17.75 -9.21
N THR A 2 82.13 17.00 -9.39
CA THR A 2 80.85 17.26 -10.08
C THR A 2 79.92 16.05 -9.88
N ASN A 3 78.61 16.32 -9.86
CA ASN A 3 77.47 15.50 -10.29
C ASN A 3 77.27 14.06 -9.75
N GLY A 4 76.31 13.92 -8.82
CA GLY A 4 75.56 12.69 -8.56
C GLY A 4 74.08 12.88 -8.89
N ARG A 5 73.57 12.20 -9.92
CA ARG A 5 72.14 12.06 -10.24
C ARG A 5 71.64 10.75 -9.61
N ALA A 6 70.64 10.85 -8.72
CA ALA A 6 69.86 9.70 -8.27
C ALA A 6 68.74 9.41 -9.27
N LEU A 7 68.67 8.17 -9.74
CA LEU A 7 67.62 7.64 -10.60
C LEU A 7 66.51 7.08 -9.70
N VAL A 8 65.32 7.69 -9.71
CA VAL A 8 64.12 7.14 -9.05
C VAL A 8 63.29 6.45 -10.14
N THR A 9 63.21 5.13 -10.06
CA THR A 9 62.39 4.28 -10.93
C THR A 9 60.92 4.41 -10.51
N ALA A 10 60.09 5.01 -11.36
CA ALA A 10 58.64 5.01 -11.20
C ALA A 10 58.07 3.68 -11.72
N LEU A 11 57.50 2.87 -10.83
CA LEU A 11 56.65 1.74 -11.19
C LEU A 11 55.28 2.27 -11.63
N PHE A 12 54.97 2.15 -12.91
CA PHE A 12 53.58 2.29 -13.40
C PHE A 12 52.84 0.97 -13.13
N LEU A 13 51.97 0.96 -12.11
CA LEU A 13 50.95 -0.08 -11.96
C LEU A 13 49.84 0.17 -13.00
N PHE A 14 49.84 -0.62 -14.06
CA PHE A 14 48.69 -0.74 -14.95
C PHE A 14 47.53 -1.38 -14.17
N HIS A 15 46.43 -0.64 -13.98
CA HIS A 15 45.15 -1.23 -13.62
C HIS A 15 44.68 -2.11 -14.78
N VAL A 16 44.61 -3.41 -14.56
CA VAL A 16 43.92 -4.34 -15.47
C VAL A 16 42.42 -4.04 -15.36
N VAL A 17 41.87 -3.35 -16.36
CA VAL A 17 40.42 -3.19 -16.53
C VAL A 17 39.89 -4.58 -16.90
N ALA A 18 39.14 -5.21 -16.01
CA ALA A 18 38.40 -6.42 -16.34
C ALA A 18 37.41 -6.10 -17.47
N TYR A 19 37.49 -6.83 -18.58
CA TYR A 19 36.54 -6.75 -19.70
C TYR A 19 35.17 -7.25 -19.19
N GLY A 20 34.23 -6.34 -18.96
CA GLY A 20 32.82 -6.66 -18.71
C GLY A 20 32.01 -6.50 -19.99
N GLN A 21 30.94 -7.30 -20.13
CA GLN A 21 30.03 -7.23 -21.28
C GLN A 21 29.04 -6.09 -21.09
N ASN A 22 28.76 -5.34 -22.16
CA ASN A 22 28.02 -4.08 -22.08
C ASN A 22 26.68 -4.19 -22.83
N LEU A 23 25.60 -3.81 -22.16
CA LEU A 23 24.28 -3.60 -22.76
C LEU A 23 23.96 -2.10 -22.69
N ASP A 24 23.85 -1.43 -23.85
CA ASP A 24 23.69 0.03 -23.93
C ASP A 24 22.67 0.41 -25.03
N ASN A 25 21.71 1.26 -24.69
CA ASN A 25 20.69 1.77 -25.61
C ASN A 25 20.75 3.31 -25.81
N GLY A 26 21.83 3.95 -25.38
CA GLY A 26 22.04 5.40 -25.39
C GLY A 26 21.37 6.18 -24.26
N THR A 27 20.56 5.52 -23.41
CA THR A 27 19.90 6.13 -22.24
C THR A 27 20.35 5.48 -20.94
N VAL A 28 20.50 4.15 -20.95
CA VAL A 28 21.02 3.35 -19.84
C VAL A 28 22.10 2.39 -20.37
N SER A 29 23.14 2.17 -19.55
CA SER A 29 24.22 1.21 -19.84
C SER A 29 24.40 0.27 -18.65
N LEU A 30 24.40 -1.03 -18.91
CA LEU A 30 24.64 -2.08 -17.93
C LEU A 30 25.95 -2.78 -18.28
N ARG A 31 26.71 -3.15 -17.25
CA ARG A 31 27.90 -3.98 -17.42
C ARG A 31 27.88 -5.20 -16.51
N PHE A 32 28.14 -6.36 -17.10
CA PHE A 32 28.24 -7.64 -16.39
C PHE A 32 29.68 -8.16 -16.40
N ASP A 33 30.13 -8.78 -15.30
CA ASP A 33 31.44 -9.43 -15.23
C ASP A 33 31.45 -10.66 -16.14
N ALA A 34 32.38 -10.71 -17.11
CA ALA A 34 32.44 -11.76 -18.11
C ALA A 34 32.78 -13.16 -17.56
N ARG A 35 33.15 -13.28 -16.26
CA ARG A 35 33.51 -14.55 -15.64
C ARG A 35 32.36 -15.23 -14.91
N ASN A 36 31.42 -14.44 -14.37
CA ASN A 36 30.38 -14.95 -13.48
C ASN A 36 29.00 -14.28 -13.64
N GLY A 37 28.87 -13.29 -14.53
CA GLY A 37 27.62 -12.59 -14.80
C GLY A 37 27.16 -11.65 -13.70
N ALA A 38 28.02 -11.31 -12.72
CA ALA A 38 27.68 -10.32 -11.70
C ALA A 38 27.46 -8.93 -12.33
N LEU A 39 26.43 -8.20 -11.89
CA LEU A 39 26.19 -6.83 -12.32
C LEU A 39 27.23 -5.90 -11.67
N VAL A 40 28.07 -5.27 -12.48
CA VAL A 40 29.15 -4.38 -12.01
C VAL A 40 28.90 -2.89 -12.31
N SER A 41 27.91 -2.56 -13.14
CA SER A 41 27.51 -1.18 -13.44
C SER A 41 26.07 -1.12 -13.93
N LEU A 42 25.31 -0.14 -13.47
CA LEU A 42 23.99 0.26 -13.96
C LEU A 42 24.00 1.77 -14.04
N ARG A 43 24.28 2.30 -15.24
CA ARG A 43 24.62 3.70 -15.45
C ARG A 43 23.52 4.44 -16.19
N ASP A 44 23.13 5.59 -15.64
CA ASP A 44 22.38 6.59 -16.38
C ASP A 44 23.33 7.30 -17.36
N VAL A 45 23.11 7.15 -18.67
CA VAL A 45 24.03 7.67 -19.69
C VAL A 45 24.04 9.20 -19.70
N ALA A 46 22.89 9.83 -19.43
CA ALA A 46 22.73 11.28 -19.49
C ALA A 46 23.54 12.02 -18.41
N THR A 47 23.54 11.51 -17.18
CA THR A 47 24.29 12.09 -16.05
C THR A 47 25.66 11.43 -15.86
N GLY A 48 25.86 10.24 -16.43
CA GLY A 48 27.02 9.41 -16.19
C GLY A 48 27.06 8.77 -14.80
N TYR A 49 25.99 8.89 -14.00
CA TYR A 49 25.91 8.36 -12.64
C TYR A 49 25.67 6.84 -12.66
N ASP A 50 26.46 6.10 -11.87
CA ASP A 50 26.31 4.65 -11.70
C ASP A 50 25.50 4.36 -10.43
N LEU A 51 24.37 3.66 -10.57
CA LEU A 51 23.43 3.39 -9.50
C LEU A 51 23.88 2.25 -8.60
N VAL A 52 24.86 1.45 -9.03
CA VAL A 52 25.38 0.34 -8.25
C VAL A 52 26.87 0.51 -7.96
N GLU A 53 27.31 -0.16 -6.91
CA GLU A 53 28.73 -0.34 -6.63
C GLU A 53 29.20 -1.67 -7.21
N SER A 54 30.36 -1.68 -7.86
CA SER A 54 30.95 -2.89 -8.41
C SER A 54 31.17 -3.91 -7.31
N ASN A 55 30.59 -5.09 -7.47
CA ASN A 55 30.65 -6.17 -6.50
C ASN A 55 30.65 -7.54 -7.21
N THR A 56 30.79 -8.62 -6.46
CA THR A 56 30.75 -10.00 -6.97
C THR A 56 29.53 -10.77 -6.47
N ALA A 57 28.46 -10.07 -6.07
CA ALA A 57 27.26 -10.71 -5.55
C ALA A 57 26.52 -11.46 -6.66
N ALA A 58 25.89 -12.57 -6.27
CA ALA A 58 25.09 -13.38 -7.18
C ALA A 58 23.85 -12.59 -7.67
N LEU A 59 23.64 -12.56 -8.98
CA LEU A 59 22.49 -11.90 -9.61
C LEU A 59 21.16 -12.62 -9.31
N TRP A 60 21.23 -13.90 -8.93
CA TRP A 60 20.08 -14.73 -8.55
C TRP A 60 20.43 -15.74 -7.46
N GLU A 61 19.40 -16.22 -6.76
CA GLU A 61 19.44 -17.32 -5.81
C GLU A 61 18.16 -18.18 -5.95
N ILE A 62 18.28 -19.51 -5.90
CA ILE A 62 17.17 -20.45 -6.07
C ILE A 62 17.07 -21.33 -4.83
N GLY A 63 15.89 -21.33 -4.20
CA GLY A 63 15.54 -22.24 -3.11
C GLY A 63 14.68 -23.40 -3.60
N PHE A 64 14.84 -24.58 -3.00
CA PHE A 64 14.11 -25.81 -3.33
C PHE A 64 13.20 -26.22 -2.17
N MET A 65 12.10 -26.93 -2.46
CA MET A 65 11.13 -27.32 -1.42
C MET A 65 11.65 -28.40 -0.46
N GLU A 66 12.68 -29.16 -0.84
CA GLU A 66 13.23 -30.23 0.01
C GLU A 66 13.86 -29.63 1.28
N ALA A 67 13.37 -30.07 2.43
CA ALA A 67 13.81 -29.58 3.74
C ALA A 67 15.33 -29.76 3.95
N GLY A 68 16.00 -28.69 4.36
CA GLY A 68 17.46 -28.69 4.60
C GLY A 68 18.31 -28.47 3.34
N SER A 69 17.70 -28.34 2.16
CA SER A 69 18.40 -27.97 0.93
C SER A 69 19.10 -26.62 1.05
N GLN A 70 20.36 -26.57 0.63
CA GLN A 70 21.07 -25.30 0.49
C GLN A 70 20.58 -24.57 -0.77
N PRO A 71 20.42 -23.23 -0.71
CA PRO A 71 20.06 -22.45 -1.88
C PRO A 71 21.19 -22.50 -2.91
N LEU A 72 20.82 -22.59 -4.19
CA LEU A 72 21.76 -22.48 -5.31
C LEU A 72 21.94 -21.02 -5.71
N ARG A 73 23.18 -20.60 -5.98
CA ARG A 73 23.51 -19.23 -6.38
C ARG A 73 24.26 -19.19 -7.70
N ALA A 74 24.23 -18.03 -8.35
CA ALA A 74 25.03 -17.78 -9.56
C ALA A 74 26.53 -18.06 -9.36
N THR A 75 27.05 -17.85 -8.15
CA THR A 75 28.46 -18.09 -7.79
C THR A 75 28.83 -19.55 -7.69
N ASP A 76 27.87 -20.47 -7.65
CA ASP A 76 28.10 -21.91 -7.55
C ASP A 76 28.29 -22.55 -8.94
N ALA A 77 28.05 -21.79 -10.01
CA ALA A 77 28.24 -22.24 -11.38
C ALA A 77 29.73 -22.41 -11.70
N THR A 78 30.09 -23.53 -12.33
CA THR A 78 31.45 -23.72 -12.88
C THR A 78 31.56 -23.29 -14.34
N GLN A 79 30.41 -23.07 -15.00
CA GLN A 79 30.31 -22.61 -16.37
C GLN A 79 29.43 -21.36 -16.43
N PHE A 80 29.91 -20.34 -17.13
CA PHE A 80 29.17 -19.12 -17.42
C PHE A 80 29.38 -18.73 -18.88
N GLY A 81 28.31 -18.33 -19.55
CA GLY A 81 28.31 -17.85 -20.92
C GLY A 81 27.35 -16.68 -21.11
N PHE A 82 27.50 -15.98 -22.22
CA PHE A 82 26.57 -14.93 -22.62
C PHE A 82 26.42 -14.89 -24.14
N ALA A 83 25.27 -14.42 -24.60
CA ALA A 83 25.00 -14.13 -26.01
C ALA A 83 24.40 -12.73 -26.14
N GLU A 84 24.97 -11.92 -27.03
CA GLU A 84 24.46 -10.57 -27.32
C GLU A 84 23.52 -10.61 -28.52
N HIS A 85 22.43 -9.87 -28.41
CA HIS A 85 21.47 -9.68 -29.48
C HIS A 85 21.37 -8.18 -29.78
N PRO A 86 22.23 -7.65 -30.68
CA PRO A 86 22.17 -6.26 -31.08
C PRO A 86 20.90 -6.00 -31.90
N GLY A 87 20.37 -4.79 -31.81
CA GLY A 87 19.15 -4.41 -32.52
C GLY A 87 18.62 -3.06 -32.05
N SER A 88 17.39 -2.73 -32.45
CA SER A 88 16.71 -1.51 -31.98
C SER A 88 16.43 -1.52 -30.48
N SER A 89 16.23 -2.71 -29.90
CA SER A 89 16.16 -2.97 -28.48
C SER A 89 17.23 -4.01 -28.16
N PRO A 90 18.48 -3.59 -27.88
CA PRO A 90 19.55 -4.53 -27.60
C PRO A 90 19.20 -5.39 -26.38
N SER A 91 19.65 -6.64 -26.40
CA SER A 91 19.52 -7.54 -25.26
C SER A 91 20.75 -8.44 -25.10
N ILE A 92 20.88 -9.00 -23.90
CA ILE A 92 21.89 -9.98 -23.54
C ILE A 92 21.22 -11.17 -22.85
N GLU A 93 21.63 -12.36 -23.26
CA GLU A 93 21.32 -13.62 -22.58
C GLU A 93 22.54 -14.02 -21.74
N LEU A 94 22.31 -14.37 -20.48
CA LEU A 94 23.32 -14.83 -19.53
C LEU A 94 22.97 -16.26 -19.12
N THR A 95 23.93 -17.18 -19.23
CA THR A 95 23.69 -18.61 -18.98
C THR A 95 24.68 -19.13 -17.93
N TRP A 96 24.17 -19.80 -16.90
CA TRP A 96 24.95 -20.46 -15.86
C TRP A 96 24.68 -21.97 -15.87
N GLY A 97 25.75 -22.75 -15.73
CA GLY A 97 25.69 -24.21 -15.74
C GLY A 97 26.88 -24.86 -15.05
N GLY A 98 27.01 -26.17 -15.23
CA GLY A 98 28.07 -26.96 -14.58
C GLY A 98 27.95 -26.96 -13.06
N PHE A 99 26.73 -26.95 -12.54
CA PHE A 99 26.47 -27.12 -11.12
C PHE A 99 26.81 -28.57 -10.71
N ALA A 100 27.00 -28.79 -9.41
CA ALA A 100 27.19 -30.14 -8.88
C ALA A 100 26.03 -31.09 -9.26
N ASP A 101 24.84 -30.52 -9.48
CA ASP A 101 23.70 -31.20 -10.08
C ASP A 101 23.75 -31.08 -11.62
N SER A 102 23.91 -32.22 -12.29
CA SER A 102 24.11 -32.29 -13.75
C SER A 102 22.86 -32.01 -14.60
N GLY A 103 21.69 -31.79 -13.97
CA GLY A 103 20.43 -31.50 -14.66
C GLY A 103 19.97 -30.04 -14.61
N LEU A 104 20.72 -29.13 -13.97
CA LEU A 104 20.27 -27.76 -13.74
C LEU A 104 20.97 -26.75 -14.65
N ALA A 105 20.20 -25.84 -15.24
CA ALA A 105 20.70 -24.67 -15.97
C ALA A 105 19.88 -23.43 -15.63
N VAL A 106 20.53 -22.26 -15.59
CA VAL A 106 19.85 -20.99 -15.34
C VAL A 106 20.16 -20.03 -16.48
N THR A 107 19.13 -19.42 -17.04
CA THR A 107 19.24 -18.44 -18.12
C THR A 107 18.55 -17.15 -17.69
N ALA A 108 19.22 -16.00 -17.81
CA ALA A 108 18.62 -14.70 -17.61
C ALA A 108 18.66 -13.91 -18.93
N HIS A 109 17.54 -13.32 -19.31
CA HIS A 109 17.44 -12.43 -20.45
C HIS A 109 17.28 -10.99 -19.95
N VAL A 110 18.13 -10.09 -20.43
CA VAL A 110 18.08 -8.67 -20.08
C VAL A 110 17.99 -7.84 -21.36
N SER A 111 16.91 -7.07 -21.52
CA SER A 111 16.71 -6.15 -22.65
C SER A 111 16.76 -4.69 -22.21
N ALA A 112 17.28 -3.83 -23.08
CA ALA A 112 17.28 -2.38 -22.91
C ALA A 112 16.50 -1.72 -24.06
N PRO A 113 15.17 -1.55 -23.94
CA PRO A 113 14.33 -0.99 -24.99
C PRO A 113 14.81 0.39 -25.46
N SER A 114 14.72 0.67 -26.77
CA SER A 114 15.18 1.95 -27.34
C SER A 114 14.56 3.17 -26.65
N GLY A 115 15.37 4.15 -26.27
CA GLY A 115 14.92 5.39 -25.64
C GLY A 115 14.37 5.25 -24.21
N SER A 116 14.44 4.06 -23.62
CA SER A 116 14.03 3.81 -22.23
C SER A 116 15.24 3.85 -21.30
N SER A 117 15.07 4.49 -20.14
CA SER A 117 16.04 4.38 -19.02
C SER A 117 15.84 3.12 -18.18
N ILE A 118 14.81 2.33 -18.49
CA ILE A 118 14.42 1.12 -17.75
C ILE A 118 14.70 -0.10 -18.61
N THR A 119 15.37 -1.08 -18.01
CA THR A 119 15.66 -2.40 -18.58
C THR A 119 14.69 -3.45 -18.06
N GLU A 120 14.47 -4.49 -18.86
CA GLU A 120 13.54 -5.58 -18.59
C GLU A 120 14.32 -6.88 -18.40
N TRP A 121 13.98 -7.63 -17.36
CA TRP A 121 14.74 -8.81 -16.92
C TRP A 121 13.80 -9.99 -16.76
N ARG A 122 14.17 -11.13 -17.34
CA ARG A 122 13.50 -12.42 -17.16
C ARG A 122 14.49 -13.50 -16.75
N ILE A 123 14.02 -14.49 -16.02
CA ILE A 123 14.80 -15.65 -15.62
C ILE A 123 14.06 -16.93 -15.96
N ARG A 124 14.84 -17.91 -16.41
CA ARG A 124 14.45 -19.30 -16.61
C ARG A 124 15.40 -20.19 -15.83
N VAL A 125 14.83 -21.14 -15.12
CA VAL A 125 15.54 -22.20 -14.42
C VAL A 125 15.06 -23.50 -15.04
N ASP A 126 15.94 -24.21 -15.72
CA ASP A 126 15.70 -25.58 -16.15
C ASP A 126 16.17 -26.51 -15.02
N ALA A 127 15.25 -27.28 -14.46
CA ALA A 127 15.51 -28.23 -13.37
C ALA A 127 14.79 -29.56 -13.64
N ASP A 128 15.30 -30.64 -13.06
CA ASP A 128 14.68 -31.96 -13.12
C ASP A 128 13.45 -32.05 -12.18
N GLU A 129 12.52 -32.96 -12.51
CA GLU A 129 11.27 -33.22 -11.76
C GLU A 129 11.54 -33.61 -10.30
N SER A 130 12.74 -34.11 -10.00
CA SER A 130 13.16 -34.53 -8.66
C SER A 130 13.42 -33.38 -7.67
N ARG A 131 13.49 -32.12 -8.14
CA ARG A 131 13.86 -30.96 -7.29
C ARG A 131 12.92 -29.76 -7.52
N PRO A 132 11.70 -29.78 -6.96
CA PRO A 132 10.76 -28.68 -7.11
C PRO A 132 11.31 -27.38 -6.50
N ILE A 133 11.19 -26.30 -7.26
CA ILE A 133 11.63 -24.95 -6.88
C ILE A 133 10.61 -24.37 -5.90
N ASP A 134 11.08 -23.85 -4.77
CA ASP A 134 10.26 -23.13 -3.79
C ASP A 134 10.21 -21.64 -4.08
N ARG A 135 11.37 -21.06 -4.44
CA ARG A 135 11.51 -19.63 -4.68
C ARG A 135 12.68 -19.30 -5.60
N VAL A 136 12.54 -18.22 -6.36
CA VAL A 136 13.60 -17.66 -7.19
C VAL A 136 13.80 -16.19 -6.85
N HIS A 137 14.98 -15.84 -6.38
CA HIS A 137 15.39 -14.46 -6.11
C HIS A 137 16.00 -13.88 -7.39
N PHE A 138 15.30 -12.99 -8.09
CA PHE A 138 15.80 -12.35 -9.32
C PHE A 138 14.97 -11.12 -9.72
N PRO A 139 15.57 -10.07 -10.31
CA PRO A 139 16.99 -9.77 -10.28
C PRO A 139 17.41 -9.33 -8.88
N ARG A 140 18.63 -9.70 -8.49
CA ARG A 140 19.23 -9.34 -7.20
C ARG A 140 20.24 -8.21 -7.38
N ILE A 141 19.90 -7.01 -6.95
CA ILE A 141 20.76 -5.83 -7.01
C ILE A 141 21.38 -5.61 -5.64
N ALA A 142 22.55 -6.18 -5.38
CA ALA A 142 23.08 -6.33 -4.03
C ALA A 142 23.64 -5.04 -3.39
N GLN A 143 24.12 -4.10 -4.18
CA GLN A 143 24.79 -2.89 -3.69
C GLN A 143 24.35 -1.65 -4.47
N VAL A 144 23.19 -1.09 -4.07
CA VAL A 144 22.75 0.22 -4.55
C VAL A 144 23.68 1.29 -3.96
N ARG A 145 24.24 2.13 -4.83
CA ARG A 145 25.19 3.19 -4.45
C ARG A 145 24.57 4.14 -3.44
N SER A 146 25.29 4.39 -2.35
CA SER A 146 24.89 5.30 -1.29
C SER A 146 24.89 6.76 -1.75
N ARG A 147 24.04 7.57 -1.10
CA ARG A 147 23.85 9.00 -1.37
C ARG A 147 23.56 9.75 -0.07
N GLU A 148 23.89 11.03 -0.02
CA GLU A 148 23.84 11.84 1.20
C GLU A 148 22.40 12.06 1.72
N ARG A 149 21.46 12.26 0.80
CA ARG A 149 20.01 12.30 1.08
C ARG A 149 19.36 11.13 0.36
N GLU A 150 19.20 10.00 1.04
CA GLU A 150 18.60 8.78 0.49
C GLU A 150 17.22 8.53 1.08
N TYR A 151 16.26 8.20 0.23
CA TYR A 151 14.93 7.77 0.61
C TYR A 151 14.59 6.46 -0.09
N VAL A 152 13.85 5.63 0.59
CA VAL A 152 13.21 4.44 0.03
C VAL A 152 11.71 4.59 0.14
N ALA A 153 11.00 4.52 -0.99
CA ALA A 153 9.54 4.51 -1.03
C ALA A 153 9.03 3.11 -1.43
N VAL A 154 8.04 2.64 -0.68
CA VAL A 154 7.41 1.32 -0.87
C VAL A 154 5.87 1.44 -0.80
N PRO A 155 5.13 0.70 -1.62
CA PRO A 155 3.67 0.64 -1.64
C PRO A 155 3.13 -0.29 -0.56
N ILE A 156 3.53 -0.07 0.71
CA ILE A 156 2.87 -0.75 1.83
C ILE A 156 1.47 -0.13 1.96
N TRP A 157 0.44 -0.84 1.50
CA TRP A 157 -0.94 -0.36 1.41
C TRP A 157 -0.99 0.99 0.68
N MET A 158 -1.29 2.10 1.36
CA MET A 158 -1.32 3.42 0.75
C MET A 158 0.06 3.89 0.30
N GLY A 159 1.14 3.44 0.94
CA GLY A 159 2.50 3.86 0.64
C GLY A 159 3.20 4.51 1.83
N GLU A 160 4.51 4.26 1.90
CA GLU A 160 5.38 4.79 2.93
C GLU A 160 6.76 5.12 2.36
N GLN A 161 7.44 6.09 2.97
CA GLN A 161 8.85 6.40 2.69
C GLN A 161 9.70 6.40 3.96
N THR A 162 11.00 6.16 3.84
CA THR A 162 11.96 6.32 4.94
C THR A 162 13.32 6.78 4.43
N SER A 163 13.98 7.64 5.23
CA SER A 163 15.38 8.02 5.06
C SER A 163 16.35 7.16 5.87
N ARG A 164 15.85 6.17 6.62
CA ARG A 164 16.63 5.36 7.57
C ARG A 164 16.83 3.92 7.13
N MET A 165 16.54 3.58 5.86
CA MET A 165 16.56 2.19 5.40
C MET A 165 17.90 1.50 5.66
N ARG A 166 19.04 2.15 5.34
CA ARG A 166 20.37 1.58 5.60
C ARG A 166 20.62 1.26 7.08
N GLN A 167 20.15 2.12 7.99
CA GLN A 167 20.25 1.88 9.44
C GLN A 167 19.37 0.70 9.89
N GLN A 168 18.18 0.56 9.30
CA GLN A 168 17.29 -0.57 9.61
C GLN A 168 17.87 -1.91 9.12
N LEU A 169 18.54 -1.88 7.97
CA LEU A 169 19.13 -3.07 7.33
C LEU A 169 20.53 -3.43 7.85
N ASN A 170 21.27 -2.47 8.39
CA ASN A 170 22.63 -2.67 8.92
C ASN A 170 22.68 -2.14 10.35
N GLY A 171 22.52 -3.03 11.33
CA GLY A 171 22.47 -2.60 12.72
C GLY A 171 23.81 -2.13 13.27
N ALA A 172 23.75 -1.42 14.39
CA ALA A 172 24.95 -1.04 15.15
C ALA A 172 25.73 -2.26 15.69
N ASP A 173 25.09 -3.43 15.73
CA ASP A 173 25.67 -4.74 16.04
C ASP A 173 26.47 -5.35 14.86
N GLY A 174 26.43 -4.75 13.67
CA GLY A 174 27.07 -5.28 12.47
C GLY A 174 26.28 -6.41 11.79
N GLU A 175 25.07 -6.69 12.26
CA GLU A 175 24.22 -7.76 11.71
C GLU A 175 23.46 -7.26 10.47
N ALA A 176 23.51 -8.06 9.40
CA ALA A 176 22.72 -7.84 8.19
C ALA A 176 21.26 -8.21 8.45
N ARG A 177 20.35 -7.31 8.10
CA ARG A 177 18.91 -7.54 8.21
C ARG A 177 18.24 -7.46 6.86
N ARG A 178 17.01 -7.95 6.83
CA ARG A 178 16.16 -8.04 5.64
C ARG A 178 14.75 -7.55 5.95
N ARG A 179 14.12 -6.95 4.96
CA ARG A 179 12.71 -6.56 4.94
C ARG A 179 12.09 -7.15 3.70
N GLU A 180 10.94 -7.81 3.84
CA GLU A 180 10.20 -8.42 2.73
C GLU A 180 8.73 -8.02 2.83
N TRP A 181 8.10 -7.83 1.66
CA TRP A 181 6.67 -7.57 1.57
C TRP A 181 6.05 -8.42 0.47
N GLU A 182 4.89 -9.01 0.76
CA GLU A 182 4.16 -9.90 -0.15
C GLU A 182 3.33 -9.10 -1.16
N TYR A 183 3.38 -9.53 -2.43
CA TYR A 183 2.49 -9.11 -3.50
C TYR A 183 1.84 -10.36 -4.15
N PRO A 184 0.54 -10.34 -4.50
CA PRO A 184 -0.45 -9.36 -4.07
C PRO A 184 -0.64 -9.42 -2.56
N GLY A 185 -0.73 -8.28 -1.88
CA GLY A 185 -0.95 -8.27 -0.43
C GLY A 185 -0.64 -6.92 0.18
N ILE A 186 0.12 -6.94 1.27
CA ILE A 186 0.62 -5.74 1.96
C ILE A 186 1.36 -4.79 1.01
N PHE A 187 2.06 -5.34 0.01
CA PHE A 187 2.63 -4.57 -1.09
C PHE A 187 1.51 -4.37 -2.13
N SER A 188 0.90 -3.19 -2.14
CA SER A 188 -0.34 -2.90 -2.87
C SER A 188 -0.14 -2.76 -4.38
N MET A 189 1.11 -2.55 -4.81
CA MET A 189 1.55 -2.29 -6.18
C MET A 189 2.93 -2.90 -6.38
N GLN A 190 3.33 -3.16 -7.62
CA GLN A 190 4.51 -3.95 -7.95
C GLN A 190 5.76 -3.11 -8.19
N PHE A 191 6.01 -2.07 -7.38
CA PHE A 191 7.23 -1.26 -7.52
C PHE A 191 7.75 -0.72 -6.20
N LEU A 192 9.03 -0.37 -6.16
CA LEU A 192 9.64 0.47 -5.14
C LEU A 192 10.65 1.41 -5.79
N ALA A 193 11.09 2.41 -5.03
CA ALA A 193 12.08 3.37 -5.49
C ALA A 193 13.11 3.69 -4.40
N VAL A 194 14.38 3.79 -4.81
CA VAL A 194 15.47 4.36 -4.00
C VAL A 194 15.90 5.67 -4.66
N TYR A 195 15.80 6.80 -3.98
CA TYR A 195 16.02 8.11 -4.60
C TYR A 195 16.61 9.13 -3.63
N GLY A 196 16.90 10.32 -4.16
CA GLY A 196 17.27 11.50 -3.39
C GLY A 196 18.57 12.14 -3.88
N GLY A 197 18.75 13.41 -3.50
CA GLY A 197 19.75 14.31 -4.09
C GLY A 197 19.41 14.69 -5.53
N GLU A 198 20.34 15.36 -6.21
CA GLU A 198 20.22 15.76 -7.63
C GLU A 198 20.65 14.65 -8.62
N VAL A 199 20.83 13.43 -8.13
CA VAL A 199 21.29 12.27 -8.92
C VAL A 199 20.14 11.31 -9.22
N PRO A 200 20.22 10.50 -10.30
CA PRO A 200 19.20 9.49 -10.58
C PRO A 200 18.94 8.51 -9.43
N GLY A 201 17.67 8.19 -9.21
CA GLY A 201 17.20 7.12 -8.33
C GLY A 201 17.12 5.77 -9.05
N LEU A 202 17.05 4.69 -8.29
CA LEU A 202 16.76 3.34 -8.78
C LEU A 202 15.26 3.09 -8.75
N TYR A 203 14.68 2.81 -9.91
CA TYR A 203 13.32 2.28 -10.05
C TYR A 203 13.40 0.76 -10.16
N PHE A 204 12.60 0.05 -9.35
CA PHE A 204 12.53 -1.40 -9.35
C PHE A 204 11.07 -1.84 -9.33
N ALA A 205 10.63 -2.62 -10.32
CA ALA A 205 9.24 -3.04 -10.44
C ALA A 205 9.07 -4.42 -11.09
N THR A 206 7.85 -4.93 -11.15
CA THR A 206 7.47 -6.05 -12.02
C THR A 206 6.21 -5.74 -12.82
N ASN A 207 6.19 -6.09 -14.10
CA ASN A 207 5.03 -5.91 -14.98
C ASN A 207 4.18 -7.19 -15.06
N ASP A 208 3.80 -7.76 -13.93
CA ASP A 208 2.97 -8.97 -13.92
C ASP A 208 1.49 -8.64 -13.96
N THR A 209 0.86 -9.04 -15.05
CA THR A 209 -0.58 -8.86 -15.26
C THR A 209 -1.43 -9.97 -14.65
N ASP A 210 -0.82 -11.08 -14.26
CA ASP A 210 -1.52 -12.28 -13.77
C ASP A 210 -1.62 -12.33 -12.24
N THR A 211 -1.07 -11.32 -11.55
CA THR A 211 -1.08 -11.19 -10.08
C THR A 211 -0.43 -12.40 -9.38
N GLN A 212 0.63 -12.94 -9.98
CA GLN A 212 1.41 -14.05 -9.42
C GLN A 212 2.00 -13.65 -8.08
N ARG A 213 1.94 -14.57 -7.13
CA ARG A 213 2.52 -14.36 -5.82
C ARG A 213 4.04 -14.18 -5.90
N LYS A 214 4.53 -13.11 -5.28
CA LYS A 214 5.95 -12.79 -5.17
C LYS A 214 6.19 -11.92 -3.94
N LYS A 215 7.45 -11.63 -3.66
CA LYS A 215 7.85 -10.63 -2.67
C LYS A 215 8.77 -9.59 -3.26
N PHE A 216 8.74 -8.40 -2.69
CA PHE A 216 9.80 -7.41 -2.85
C PHE A 216 10.60 -7.35 -1.57
N ALA A 217 11.92 -7.31 -1.68
CA ALA A 217 12.79 -7.31 -0.53
C ALA A 217 13.92 -6.30 -0.61
N LEU A 218 14.28 -5.80 0.57
CA LEU A 218 15.45 -4.97 0.82
C LEU A 218 16.33 -5.69 1.83
N PHE A 219 17.65 -5.68 1.61
CA PHE A 219 18.59 -6.38 2.49
C PHE A 219 19.88 -5.59 2.69
N GLY A 220 20.47 -5.71 3.87
CA GLY A 220 21.77 -5.14 4.20
C GLY A 220 22.91 -6.13 3.98
N ASP A 221 24.13 -5.65 4.21
CA ASP A 221 25.36 -6.45 4.21
C ASP A 221 26.05 -6.47 5.59
N GLY A 222 25.39 -5.93 6.62
CA GLY A 222 25.92 -5.80 7.98
C GLY A 222 26.86 -4.61 8.17
N LYS A 223 27.09 -3.82 7.10
CA LYS A 223 27.93 -2.63 7.14
C LYS A 223 27.10 -1.39 6.84
N SER A 224 26.83 -1.17 5.56
CA SER A 224 26.09 0.01 5.09
C SER A 224 25.38 -0.24 3.77
N GLY A 225 25.41 -1.47 3.26
CA GLY A 225 24.84 -1.85 1.97
C GLY A 225 23.32 -1.74 1.95
N LEU A 226 22.79 -1.55 0.76
CA LEU A 226 21.36 -1.57 0.45
C LEU A 226 21.19 -2.41 -0.81
N GLY A 227 20.64 -3.61 -0.64
CA GLY A 227 20.25 -4.49 -1.72
C GLY A 227 18.75 -4.42 -1.98
N VAL A 228 18.37 -4.64 -3.24
CA VAL A 228 16.97 -4.70 -3.72
C VAL A 228 16.79 -5.98 -4.54
N GLU A 229 15.67 -6.68 -4.35
CA GLU A 229 15.33 -7.85 -5.16
C GLU A 229 13.83 -8.13 -5.20
N ALA A 230 13.43 -8.93 -6.20
CA ALA A 230 12.16 -9.65 -6.20
C ALA A 230 12.39 -11.13 -5.85
N VAL A 231 11.42 -11.72 -5.16
CA VAL A 231 11.37 -13.15 -4.82
C VAL A 231 10.13 -13.74 -5.47
N HIS A 232 10.31 -14.47 -6.56
CA HIS A 232 9.24 -15.18 -7.24
C HIS A 232 8.87 -16.43 -6.45
N LEU A 233 7.58 -16.64 -6.21
CA LEU A 233 7.04 -17.79 -5.50
C LEU A 233 6.21 -18.63 -6.48
N PRO A 234 6.85 -19.52 -7.25
CA PRO A 234 6.15 -20.37 -8.21
C PRO A 234 5.20 -21.35 -7.52
N GLU A 235 4.28 -21.88 -8.31
CA GLU A 235 3.55 -23.08 -7.97
C GLU A 235 4.39 -24.32 -8.37
N ALA A 236 4.45 -25.31 -7.50
CA ALA A 236 5.08 -26.60 -7.76
C ALA A 236 4.11 -27.47 -8.56
N ASP A 237 3.94 -27.12 -9.84
CA ASP A 237 3.22 -27.96 -10.79
C ASP A 237 4.09 -29.18 -11.14
N ALA A 238 3.58 -30.38 -10.83
CA ALA A 238 4.26 -31.64 -11.13
C ALA A 238 4.50 -31.86 -12.64
N ALA A 239 3.82 -31.11 -13.52
CA ALA A 239 4.03 -31.14 -14.96
C ALA A 239 5.11 -30.16 -15.46
N GLN A 240 5.57 -29.22 -14.62
CA GLN A 240 6.56 -28.22 -15.01
C GLN A 240 7.99 -28.65 -14.63
N ARG A 241 8.88 -28.66 -15.63
CA ARG A 241 10.31 -28.82 -15.43
C ARG A 241 10.92 -27.44 -15.21
N GLY A 242 11.11 -27.06 -13.94
CA GLY A 242 11.75 -25.81 -13.57
C GLY A 242 10.81 -24.62 -13.44
N PHE A 243 11.29 -23.42 -13.80
CA PHE A 243 10.57 -22.15 -13.63
C PHE A 243 10.93 -21.17 -14.73
N GLU A 244 9.95 -20.42 -15.25
CA GLU A 244 10.19 -19.28 -16.14
C GLU A 244 9.30 -18.11 -15.69
N SER A 245 9.89 -16.93 -15.49
CA SER A 245 9.13 -15.72 -15.18
C SER A 245 8.27 -15.33 -16.40
N ASN A 246 6.94 -15.34 -16.25
CA ASN A 246 5.98 -14.94 -17.28
C ASN A 246 5.78 -13.41 -17.39
N TYR A 247 6.59 -12.62 -16.68
CA TYR A 247 6.57 -11.17 -16.67
C TYR A 247 7.97 -10.59 -16.53
N ASP A 248 8.11 -9.33 -16.91
CA ASP A 248 9.37 -8.60 -16.80
C ASP A 248 9.56 -8.02 -15.39
N CYS A 249 10.75 -8.22 -14.83
CA CYS A 249 11.27 -7.38 -13.76
C CYS A 249 11.90 -6.13 -14.38
N LEU A 250 11.49 -4.95 -13.93
CA LEU A 250 11.95 -3.67 -14.44
C LEU A 250 13.00 -3.07 -13.50
N VAL A 251 14.16 -2.71 -14.05
CA VAL A 251 15.24 -2.08 -13.29
C VAL A 251 15.84 -0.94 -14.09
N GLY A 252 16.01 0.23 -13.47
CA GLY A 252 16.79 1.28 -14.12
C GLY A 252 16.76 2.64 -13.44
N PRO A 253 17.58 3.59 -13.93
CA PRO A 253 17.55 4.97 -13.48
C PRO A 253 16.22 5.67 -13.74
N PHE A 254 15.85 6.52 -12.78
CA PHE A 254 14.80 7.52 -12.94
C PHE A 254 15.18 8.83 -12.23
N SER A 255 14.51 9.93 -12.59
CA SER A 255 14.70 11.24 -11.93
C SER A 255 13.45 11.64 -11.15
N GLY A 256 13.64 12.25 -9.98
CA GLY A 256 12.57 12.75 -9.12
C GLY A 256 12.45 11.95 -7.83
N ASP A 257 11.22 11.86 -7.32
CA ASP A 257 10.89 11.32 -5.99
C ASP A 257 9.89 10.17 -6.07
N TRP A 258 9.31 9.79 -4.92
CA TRP A 258 8.27 8.76 -4.85
C TRP A 258 7.09 9.05 -5.79
N PHE A 259 6.71 10.33 -5.99
CA PHE A 259 5.60 10.70 -6.86
C PHE A 259 5.98 10.47 -8.32
N SER A 260 7.21 10.82 -8.72
CA SER A 260 7.71 10.52 -10.07
C SER A 260 7.72 9.01 -10.37
N ALA A 261 8.10 8.18 -9.37
CA ALA A 261 8.04 6.72 -9.50
C ALA A 261 6.59 6.22 -9.63
N ALA A 262 5.65 6.79 -8.86
CA ALA A 262 4.23 6.50 -8.96
C ALA A 262 3.64 6.90 -10.32
N GLU A 263 4.00 8.06 -10.87
CA GLU A 263 3.54 8.50 -12.20
C GLU A 263 3.99 7.54 -13.30
N ARG A 264 5.24 7.07 -13.22
CA ARG A 264 5.74 6.03 -14.12
C ARG A 264 4.92 4.74 -13.99
N TYR A 265 4.71 4.27 -12.76
CA TYR A 265 3.94 3.05 -12.53
C TYR A 265 2.49 3.19 -13.00
N ARG A 266 1.84 4.33 -12.72
CA ARG A 266 0.48 4.66 -13.17
C ARG A 266 0.29 4.54 -14.66
N ALA A 267 1.28 4.94 -15.47
CA ALA A 267 1.20 4.82 -16.92
C ALA A 267 1.02 3.36 -17.39
N TRP A 268 1.59 2.40 -16.65
CA TRP A 268 1.41 0.97 -16.92
C TRP A 268 0.24 0.39 -16.12
N GLY A 269 0.25 0.50 -14.79
CA GLY A 269 -0.71 -0.10 -13.87
C GLY A 269 -2.16 0.36 -14.11
N GLY A 270 -2.35 1.65 -14.41
CA GLY A 270 -3.66 2.21 -14.73
C GLY A 270 -4.26 1.72 -16.06
N ALA A 271 -3.43 1.13 -16.94
CA ALA A 271 -3.86 0.56 -18.21
C ALA A 271 -4.23 -0.93 -18.10
N GLN A 272 -3.95 -1.59 -16.98
CA GLN A 272 -4.17 -3.03 -16.81
C GLN A 272 -5.63 -3.39 -16.52
N ALA A 273 -5.98 -4.67 -16.71
CA ALA A 273 -7.34 -5.16 -16.56
C ALA A 273 -7.94 -4.82 -15.19
N TRP A 274 -7.18 -4.98 -14.09
CA TRP A 274 -7.67 -4.67 -12.75
C TRP A 274 -8.11 -3.23 -12.55
N ALA A 275 -7.43 -2.27 -13.19
CA ALA A 275 -7.76 -0.87 -13.10
C ALA A 275 -8.94 -0.54 -14.01
N ARG A 276 -8.93 -1.02 -15.27
CA ARG A 276 -10.02 -0.79 -16.22
C ARG A 276 -11.35 -1.41 -15.78
N GLU A 277 -11.29 -2.57 -15.15
CA GLU A 277 -12.43 -3.33 -14.64
C GLU A 277 -12.70 -3.04 -13.16
N SER A 278 -12.06 -2.01 -12.59
CA SER A 278 -12.30 -1.66 -11.20
C SER A 278 -13.77 -1.35 -10.98
N ARG A 279 -14.28 -1.65 -9.78
CA ARG A 279 -15.70 -1.43 -9.47
C ARG A 279 -16.09 0.04 -9.63
N LEU A 280 -15.19 0.96 -9.28
CA LEU A 280 -15.43 2.40 -9.45
C LEU A 280 -15.52 2.78 -10.95
N LYS A 281 -14.54 2.39 -11.77
CA LYS A 281 -14.49 2.76 -13.20
C LYS A 281 -15.59 2.11 -14.04
N SER A 282 -15.99 0.90 -13.67
CA SER A 282 -17.11 0.20 -14.29
C SER A 282 -18.50 0.70 -13.85
N GLY A 283 -18.56 1.65 -12.91
CA GLY A 283 -19.82 2.16 -12.36
C GLY A 283 -20.56 1.12 -11.50
N ALA A 284 -19.85 0.12 -10.99
CA ALA A 284 -20.42 -1.03 -10.29
C ALA A 284 -20.45 -0.87 -8.75
N VAL A 285 -19.91 0.24 -8.23
CA VAL A 285 -20.03 0.66 -6.83
C VAL A 285 -21.45 1.21 -6.58
N PRO A 286 -22.16 0.77 -5.54
CA PRO A 286 -23.49 1.30 -5.20
C PRO A 286 -23.50 2.82 -4.95
N SER A 287 -24.56 3.51 -5.38
CA SER A 287 -24.64 4.97 -5.30
C SER A 287 -24.50 5.51 -3.88
N TRP A 288 -25.11 4.83 -2.90
CA TRP A 288 -25.03 5.23 -1.50
C TRP A 288 -23.58 5.29 -1.00
N VAL A 289 -22.70 4.39 -1.48
CA VAL A 289 -21.27 4.40 -1.15
C VAL A 289 -20.59 5.64 -1.73
N ASN A 290 -20.90 5.99 -2.99
CA ASN A 290 -20.38 7.20 -3.65
C ASN A 290 -20.89 8.50 -2.98
N ASP A 291 -22.07 8.43 -2.37
CA ASP A 291 -22.75 9.56 -1.74
C ASP A 291 -22.44 9.71 -0.25
N THR A 292 -21.87 8.69 0.41
CA THR A 292 -21.45 8.74 1.81
C THR A 292 -20.53 9.94 2.05
N GLY A 293 -20.98 10.87 2.90
CA GLY A 293 -20.19 12.04 3.30
C GLY A 293 -19.24 11.71 4.45
N ILE A 294 -19.74 10.99 5.47
CA ILE A 294 -18.97 10.59 6.65
C ILE A 294 -19.28 9.14 6.99
N TRP A 295 -18.23 8.36 7.23
CA TRP A 295 -18.32 7.05 7.86
C TRP A 295 -18.20 7.16 9.37
N VAL A 296 -19.10 6.52 10.12
CA VAL A 296 -18.95 6.31 11.56
C VAL A 296 -18.41 4.90 11.79
N TRP A 297 -17.18 4.81 12.31
CA TRP A 297 -16.56 3.53 12.69
C TRP A 297 -16.77 3.25 14.17
N ASN A 298 -17.91 2.64 14.46
CA ASN A 298 -18.33 2.28 15.82
C ASN A 298 -18.39 0.77 16.02
N ARG A 299 -18.47 0.39 17.30
CA ARG A 299 -18.36 -0.99 17.77
C ARG A 299 -19.48 -1.33 18.75
N GLY A 300 -19.93 -2.58 18.73
CA GLY A 300 -20.85 -3.14 19.73
C GLY A 300 -22.28 -3.31 19.24
N ARG A 301 -23.26 -3.05 20.10
CA ARG A 301 -24.70 -3.22 19.83
C ARG A 301 -25.28 -2.01 19.10
N SER A 302 -26.41 -2.18 18.42
CA SER A 302 -27.03 -1.15 17.57
C SER A 302 -27.22 0.21 18.25
N PRO A 303 -27.59 0.36 19.54
CA PRO A 303 -27.82 1.68 20.13
C PRO A 303 -26.55 2.53 20.21
N GLY A 304 -25.38 1.91 20.39
CA GLY A 304 -24.08 2.61 20.42
C GLY A 304 -23.45 2.83 19.05
N VAL A 305 -24.13 2.40 17.98
CA VAL A 305 -23.60 2.39 16.62
C VAL A 305 -24.51 3.18 15.67
N LEU A 306 -25.76 2.75 15.51
CA LEU A 306 -26.73 3.37 14.60
C LEU A 306 -27.30 4.67 15.17
N GLY A 307 -27.53 4.74 16.49
CA GLY A 307 -28.02 5.95 17.18
C GLY A 307 -27.07 7.15 17.00
N PRO A 308 -25.79 7.03 17.40
CA PRO A 308 -24.79 8.08 17.16
C PRO A 308 -24.64 8.45 15.69
N ALA A 309 -24.70 7.48 14.76
CA ALA A 309 -24.66 7.78 13.33
C ALA A 309 -25.85 8.64 12.87
N ALA A 310 -27.07 8.34 13.33
CA ALA A 310 -28.26 9.14 13.07
C ALA A 310 -28.14 10.56 13.63
N ALA A 311 -27.64 10.70 14.86
CA ALA A 311 -27.41 11.99 15.49
C ALA A 311 -26.39 12.84 14.71
N LEU A 312 -25.28 12.23 14.26
CA LEU A 312 -24.29 12.90 13.43
C LEU A 312 -24.87 13.30 12.07
N GLN A 313 -25.66 12.44 11.43
CA GLN A 313 -26.31 12.74 10.16
C GLN A 313 -27.21 13.97 10.28
N SER A 314 -28.04 14.01 11.32
CA SER A 314 -28.92 15.15 11.61
C SER A 314 -28.12 16.43 11.85
N ALA A 315 -27.08 16.37 12.69
CA ALA A 315 -26.25 17.53 13.02
C ALA A 315 -25.42 18.03 11.82
N ALA A 316 -24.85 17.11 11.03
CA ALA A 316 -24.00 17.44 9.89
C ALA A 316 -24.81 17.84 8.64
N ASN A 317 -26.07 17.40 8.55
CA ASN A 317 -26.90 17.46 7.35
C ASN A 317 -26.15 16.91 6.12
N LEU A 318 -25.57 15.73 6.29
CA LEU A 318 -24.79 14.99 5.30
C LEU A 318 -25.13 13.50 5.39
N PRO A 319 -25.09 12.74 4.28
CA PRO A 319 -25.22 11.29 4.33
C PRO A 319 -24.13 10.68 5.23
N VAL A 320 -24.56 9.91 6.23
CA VAL A 320 -23.69 9.14 7.12
C VAL A 320 -23.90 7.65 6.86
N SER A 321 -22.80 6.90 6.83
CA SER A 321 -22.86 5.44 6.75
C SER A 321 -22.03 4.84 7.87
N VAL A 322 -22.31 3.58 8.21
CA VAL A 322 -21.75 2.92 9.38
C VAL A 322 -20.80 1.83 8.96
N PHE A 323 -19.60 1.89 9.53
CA PHE A 323 -18.63 0.82 9.52
C PHE A 323 -18.69 0.06 10.86
N TRP A 324 -19.47 -1.03 10.91
CA TRP A 324 -19.91 -1.64 12.17
C TRP A 324 -19.04 -2.84 12.57
N HIS A 325 -18.30 -2.69 13.66
CA HIS A 325 -17.55 -3.78 14.29
C HIS A 325 -18.24 -4.37 15.53
N TRP A 326 -17.88 -5.61 15.89
CA TRP A 326 -18.36 -6.28 17.12
C TRP A 326 -19.89 -6.45 17.20
N TRP A 327 -20.55 -6.51 16.06
CA TRP A 327 -21.99 -6.83 15.95
C TRP A 327 -22.27 -8.31 16.24
N HIS A 328 -21.30 -9.17 15.97
CA HIS A 328 -21.38 -10.62 15.93
C HIS A 328 -21.30 -11.30 17.30
N GLY A 329 -21.97 -12.44 17.50
CA GLY A 329 -22.12 -13.13 18.78
C GLY A 329 -20.81 -13.64 19.43
N CYS A 330 -19.73 -13.74 18.66
CA CYS A 330 -18.43 -14.23 19.15
C CYS A 330 -17.47 -13.09 19.55
N ALA A 331 -16.46 -13.42 20.37
CA ALA A 331 -15.39 -12.49 20.74
C ALA A 331 -14.51 -12.11 19.53
N TYR A 332 -14.17 -10.82 19.41
CA TYR A 332 -13.33 -10.30 18.34
C TYR A 332 -11.90 -10.87 18.37
N ASP A 333 -11.34 -11.16 17.20
CA ASP A 333 -10.03 -11.79 17.00
C ASP A 333 -9.87 -13.12 17.75
N THR A 334 -10.96 -13.89 17.86
CA THR A 334 -10.96 -15.18 18.57
C THR A 334 -11.99 -16.16 18.00
N GLY A 335 -13.25 -15.74 17.90
CA GLY A 335 -14.38 -16.66 17.66
C GLY A 335 -14.79 -16.83 16.19
N PHE A 336 -13.97 -16.41 15.24
CA PHE A 336 -14.32 -16.51 13.83
C PHE A 336 -14.44 -17.97 13.36
N PRO A 337 -15.33 -18.30 12.40
CA PRO A 337 -16.33 -17.44 11.76
C PRO A 337 -17.72 -17.59 12.41
N GLU A 338 -17.81 -17.82 13.73
CA GLU A 338 -19.09 -17.99 14.46
C GLU A 338 -19.80 -16.65 14.69
N TYR A 339 -20.04 -15.90 13.61
CA TYR A 339 -20.57 -14.54 13.68
C TYR A 339 -22.03 -14.47 14.13
N LEU A 340 -22.80 -15.52 13.83
CA LEU A 340 -24.24 -15.58 14.03
C LEU A 340 -24.61 -16.44 15.25
N PRO A 341 -25.66 -16.06 16.01
CA PRO A 341 -26.47 -14.85 15.85
C PRO A 341 -25.75 -13.56 16.28
N PRO A 342 -26.26 -12.36 15.91
CA PRO A 342 -25.77 -11.08 16.45
C PRO A 342 -25.82 -11.01 17.98
N ARG A 343 -24.99 -10.16 18.60
CA ARG A 343 -24.92 -10.01 20.08
C ARG A 343 -26.21 -9.57 20.73
N GLU A 344 -27.04 -8.83 20.00
CA GLU A 344 -28.35 -8.36 20.47
C GLU A 344 -29.50 -9.27 20.04
N GLY A 345 -29.20 -10.40 19.39
CA GLY A 345 -30.18 -11.30 18.79
C GLY A 345 -30.66 -10.82 17.42
N SER A 346 -31.10 -11.76 16.58
CA SER A 346 -31.44 -11.48 15.18
C SER A 346 -32.63 -10.54 15.00
N ASP A 347 -33.64 -10.60 15.88
CA ASP A 347 -34.85 -9.77 15.75
C ASP A 347 -34.56 -8.30 16.04
N ALA A 348 -33.93 -8.02 17.18
CA ALA A 348 -33.54 -6.66 17.56
C ALA A 348 -32.56 -6.04 16.55
N PHE A 349 -31.60 -6.83 16.06
CA PHE A 349 -30.65 -6.38 15.05
C PHE A 349 -31.36 -5.98 13.74
N ARG A 350 -32.28 -6.82 13.23
CA ARG A 350 -33.06 -6.53 12.02
C ARG A 350 -33.94 -5.30 12.16
N GLU A 351 -34.61 -5.15 13.30
CA GLU A 351 -35.43 -3.97 13.59
C GLU A 351 -34.58 -2.69 13.60
N ALA A 352 -33.38 -2.75 14.21
CA ALA A 352 -32.47 -1.62 14.25
C ALA A 352 -31.95 -1.23 12.86
N VAL A 353 -31.56 -2.21 12.03
CA VAL A 353 -31.14 -1.96 10.64
C VAL A 353 -32.29 -1.41 9.80
N ALA A 354 -33.50 -1.98 9.90
CA ALA A 354 -34.67 -1.48 9.18
C ALA A 354 -35.04 -0.03 9.60
N SER A 355 -34.87 0.31 10.88
CA SER A 355 -35.05 1.68 11.38
C SER A 355 -33.98 2.65 10.85
N ALA A 356 -32.73 2.18 10.75
CA ALA A 356 -31.65 2.95 10.13
C ALA A 356 -31.94 3.26 8.65
N HIS A 357 -32.44 2.28 7.89
CA HIS A 357 -32.82 2.48 6.48
C HIS A 357 -33.95 3.51 6.29
N GLN A 358 -34.90 3.60 7.23
CA GLN A 358 -35.93 4.67 7.18
C GLN A 358 -35.35 6.08 7.27
N ASN A 359 -34.10 6.19 7.75
CA ASN A 359 -33.35 7.44 7.87
C ASN A 359 -32.19 7.51 6.87
N ASP A 360 -32.16 6.71 5.81
CA ASP A 360 -31.07 6.72 4.80
C ASP A 360 -29.67 6.42 5.39
N LEU A 361 -29.62 5.64 6.47
CA LEU A 361 -28.37 5.17 7.08
C LEU A 361 -28.06 3.76 6.59
N HIS A 362 -26.93 3.61 5.93
CA HIS A 362 -26.42 2.32 5.45
C HIS A 362 -25.35 1.78 6.39
N ALA A 363 -25.28 0.45 6.54
CA ALA A 363 -24.31 -0.22 7.40
C ALA A 363 -23.61 -1.37 6.69
N ILE A 364 -22.28 -1.37 6.77
CA ILE A 364 -21.45 -2.55 6.49
C ILE A 364 -20.98 -3.17 7.79
N VAL A 365 -20.97 -4.50 7.85
CA VAL A 365 -20.58 -5.23 9.07
C VAL A 365 -19.24 -5.93 8.93
N TYR A 366 -18.46 -5.93 10.02
CA TYR A 366 -17.16 -6.59 10.09
C TYR A 366 -17.30 -8.12 10.02
N MET A 367 -16.58 -8.75 9.09
CA MET A 367 -16.37 -10.20 9.06
C MET A 367 -14.96 -10.50 8.56
N ASN A 368 -14.16 -11.19 9.36
CA ASN A 368 -12.84 -11.66 8.93
C ASN A 368 -12.95 -12.71 7.82
N GLN A 369 -12.35 -12.38 6.67
CA GLN A 369 -12.44 -13.13 5.42
C GLN A 369 -11.53 -14.35 5.38
N ARG A 370 -10.50 -14.36 6.23
CA ARG A 370 -9.37 -15.27 6.11
C ARG A 370 -9.28 -16.27 7.25
N LEU A 371 -9.71 -15.92 8.45
CA LEU A 371 -9.38 -16.64 9.67
C LEU A 371 -10.51 -17.52 10.20
N TRP A 372 -10.13 -18.68 10.75
CA TRP A 372 -10.96 -19.53 11.58
C TRP A 372 -10.30 -19.73 12.96
N GLY A 373 -11.02 -19.41 14.04
CA GLY A 373 -10.58 -19.62 15.40
C GLY A 373 -10.47 -21.11 15.73
N MET A 374 -9.26 -21.59 16.05
CA MET A 374 -8.97 -23.02 16.20
C MET A 374 -9.53 -23.62 17.51
N ARG A 375 -10.13 -22.78 18.37
CA ARG A 375 -10.80 -23.20 19.63
C ARG A 375 -12.32 -23.12 19.55
N THR A 376 -12.87 -22.76 18.39
CA THR A 376 -14.32 -22.69 18.18
C THR A 376 -14.92 -24.09 18.08
N GLU A 377 -16.22 -24.21 18.39
CA GLU A 377 -16.91 -25.50 18.25
C GLU A 377 -16.94 -25.92 16.77
N SER A 378 -17.23 -24.96 15.90
CA SER A 378 -17.27 -25.14 14.44
C SER A 378 -15.94 -25.62 13.86
N TRP A 379 -14.78 -25.20 14.40
CA TRP A 379 -13.48 -25.73 13.94
C TRP A 379 -13.40 -27.25 14.05
N THR A 380 -13.84 -27.77 15.20
CA THR A 380 -13.82 -29.22 15.49
C THR A 380 -14.92 -29.94 14.72
N ARG A 381 -16.15 -29.41 14.74
CA ARG A 381 -17.32 -30.03 14.12
C ARG A 381 -17.18 -30.16 12.60
N GLU A 382 -16.67 -29.12 11.94
CA GLU A 382 -16.51 -29.09 10.48
C GLU A 382 -15.19 -29.73 10.01
N GLY A 383 -14.29 -30.13 10.95
CA GLY A 383 -12.96 -30.61 10.61
C GLY A 383 -12.12 -29.57 9.85
N ALA A 384 -12.24 -28.30 10.25
CA ALA A 384 -11.76 -27.15 9.49
C ALA A 384 -10.24 -27.14 9.26
N GLU A 385 -9.45 -27.77 10.13
CA GLU A 385 -7.99 -27.91 9.98
C GLU A 385 -7.59 -28.45 8.60
N ARG A 386 -8.39 -29.38 8.04
CA ARG A 386 -8.14 -29.98 6.73
C ARG A 386 -8.06 -28.93 5.62
N PHE A 387 -8.77 -27.81 5.75
CA PHE A 387 -8.90 -26.77 4.73
C PHE A 387 -8.09 -25.50 5.05
N SER A 388 -7.32 -25.52 6.15
CA SER A 388 -6.44 -24.41 6.54
C SER A 388 -5.18 -24.33 5.67
N VAL A 389 -4.63 -23.14 5.48
CA VAL A 389 -3.36 -22.94 4.78
C VAL A 389 -2.25 -23.75 5.47
N LYS A 390 -1.50 -24.53 4.69
CA LYS A 390 -0.40 -25.37 5.20
C LYS A 390 0.96 -24.95 4.66
N ASP A 391 1.96 -25.05 5.53
CA ASP A 391 3.36 -24.93 5.14
C ASP A 391 3.86 -26.20 4.40
N ALA A 392 5.10 -26.16 3.91
CA ALA A 392 5.72 -27.27 3.18
C ALA A 392 5.86 -28.56 4.00
N ASN A 393 5.75 -28.50 5.34
CA ASN A 393 5.76 -29.68 6.21
C ASN A 393 4.33 -30.21 6.49
N GLY A 394 3.32 -29.64 5.84
CA GLY A 394 1.92 -30.00 6.03
C GLY A 394 1.33 -29.50 7.35
N LYS A 395 1.99 -28.54 8.02
CA LYS A 395 1.49 -27.96 9.27
C LYS A 395 0.59 -26.75 8.98
N PRO A 396 -0.55 -26.61 9.67
CA PRO A 396 -1.37 -25.39 9.58
C PRO A 396 -0.58 -24.13 9.95
N HIS A 397 -0.79 -23.07 9.17
CA HIS A 397 -0.35 -21.73 9.55
C HIS A 397 -1.21 -21.24 10.73
N VAL A 398 -0.59 -20.73 11.78
CA VAL A 398 -1.27 -20.29 13.02
C VAL A 398 -0.89 -18.87 13.35
N GLU A 399 -1.89 -18.05 13.63
CA GLU A 399 -1.75 -16.64 13.95
C GLU A 399 -2.48 -16.32 15.26
N VAL A 400 -1.96 -15.34 16.01
CA VAL A 400 -2.53 -14.89 17.29
C VAL A 400 -2.60 -13.38 17.29
N TYR A 401 -3.83 -12.85 17.23
CA TYR A 401 -4.09 -11.41 17.18
C TYR A 401 -4.50 -10.85 18.54
N ASN A 402 -5.47 -11.49 19.18
CA ASN A 402 -5.98 -11.02 20.46
C ASN A 402 -4.96 -11.17 21.58
N ILE A 403 -4.45 -10.05 22.09
CA ILE A 403 -3.40 -10.04 23.11
C ILE A 403 -3.90 -10.53 24.49
N PHE A 404 -5.21 -10.50 24.74
CA PHE A 404 -5.82 -10.87 26.01
C PHE A 404 -6.13 -12.37 26.06
N THR A 405 -6.81 -12.90 25.05
CA THR A 405 -7.18 -14.33 25.00
C THR A 405 -6.06 -15.21 24.47
N LYS A 406 -5.17 -14.64 23.65
CA LYS A 406 -4.11 -15.35 22.91
C LYS A 406 -4.65 -16.58 22.15
N ALA A 407 -5.89 -16.49 21.70
CA ALA A 407 -6.54 -17.59 20.99
C ALA A 407 -5.93 -17.74 19.58
N PRO A 408 -5.54 -18.97 19.18
CA PRO A 408 -4.99 -19.20 17.86
C PRO A 408 -6.10 -19.21 16.81
N CYS A 409 -5.81 -18.58 15.68
CA CYS A 409 -6.60 -18.65 14.46
C CYS A 409 -5.74 -19.26 13.33
N ALA A 410 -6.39 -19.97 12.41
CA ALA A 410 -5.75 -20.48 11.20
C ALA A 410 -6.31 -19.75 9.98
N PRO A 411 -5.46 -19.25 9.06
CA PRO A 411 -5.89 -18.82 7.75
C PRO A 411 -6.47 -20.00 6.97
N MET A 412 -7.62 -19.80 6.34
CA MET A 412 -8.28 -20.80 5.52
C MET A 412 -7.86 -20.63 4.06
N CYS A 413 -7.62 -21.75 3.37
CA CYS A 413 -7.08 -21.72 2.01
C CYS A 413 -8.15 -21.30 1.00
N MET A 414 -7.90 -20.20 0.27
CA MET A 414 -8.81 -19.65 -0.74
C MET A 414 -9.01 -20.56 -1.96
N GLY A 415 -8.10 -21.52 -2.19
CA GLY A 415 -8.26 -22.53 -3.24
C GLY A 415 -9.39 -23.52 -2.94
N THR A 416 -9.72 -23.72 -1.66
CA THR A 416 -10.75 -24.69 -1.27
C THR A 416 -12.16 -24.16 -1.57
N LEU A 417 -13.01 -25.01 -2.12
CA LEU A 417 -14.44 -24.68 -2.25
C LEU A 417 -15.11 -24.56 -0.88
N PHE A 418 -14.71 -25.42 0.07
CA PHE A 418 -15.25 -25.43 1.44
C PHE A 418 -15.20 -24.06 2.11
N TRP A 419 -14.02 -23.41 2.13
CA TRP A 419 -13.91 -22.10 2.79
C TRP A 419 -14.71 -21.02 2.05
N ARG A 420 -14.62 -20.99 0.71
CA ARG A 420 -15.34 -20.01 -0.10
C ARG A 420 -16.85 -20.12 0.09
N ASP A 421 -17.39 -21.33 0.04
CA ASP A 421 -18.81 -21.60 0.26
C ASP A 421 -19.24 -21.24 1.70
N THR A 422 -18.42 -21.57 2.70
CA THR A 422 -18.68 -21.26 4.11
C THR A 422 -18.79 -19.74 4.31
N TYR A 423 -17.80 -18.97 3.84
CA TYR A 423 -17.81 -17.52 3.98
C TYR A 423 -18.93 -16.88 3.15
N ALA A 424 -19.15 -17.32 1.92
CA ALA A 424 -20.23 -16.82 1.07
C ALA A 424 -21.61 -17.07 1.68
N GLY A 425 -21.83 -18.23 2.30
CA GLY A 425 -23.05 -18.53 3.05
C GLY A 425 -23.23 -17.60 4.25
N LEU A 426 -22.18 -17.34 5.04
CA LEU A 426 -22.26 -16.41 6.17
C LEU A 426 -22.56 -14.97 5.70
N ALA A 427 -21.92 -14.52 4.63
CA ALA A 427 -22.16 -13.20 4.03
C ALA A 427 -23.61 -13.08 3.50
N GLN A 428 -24.12 -14.12 2.83
CA GLN A 428 -25.50 -14.19 2.36
C GLN A 428 -26.48 -14.04 3.53
N ARG A 429 -26.25 -14.74 4.64
CA ARG A 429 -27.12 -14.64 5.82
C ARG A 429 -27.08 -13.25 6.44
N ALA A 430 -25.90 -12.64 6.56
CA ALA A 430 -25.79 -11.27 7.05
C ALA A 430 -26.57 -10.29 6.16
N ILE A 431 -26.42 -10.38 4.83
CA ILE A 431 -27.08 -9.45 3.90
C ILE A 431 -28.59 -9.71 3.83
N LEU A 432 -29.02 -10.95 3.55
CA LEU A 432 -30.42 -11.27 3.28
C LEU A 432 -31.25 -11.51 4.54
N GLU A 433 -30.71 -12.16 5.56
CA GLU A 433 -31.46 -12.43 6.80
C GLU A 433 -31.41 -11.21 7.73
N LEU A 434 -30.25 -10.57 7.91
CA LEU A 434 -30.11 -9.45 8.86
C LEU A 434 -30.34 -8.07 8.23
N GLY A 435 -30.30 -7.97 6.90
CA GLY A 435 -30.64 -6.74 6.16
C GLY A 435 -29.50 -5.72 6.04
N VAL A 436 -28.26 -6.08 6.36
CA VAL A 436 -27.12 -5.14 6.24
C VAL A 436 -26.78 -4.85 4.77
N ASP A 437 -26.28 -3.66 4.47
CA ASP A 437 -26.00 -3.21 3.10
C ASP A 437 -24.72 -3.80 2.51
N GLY A 438 -23.86 -4.37 3.36
CA GLY A 438 -22.62 -4.96 2.90
C GLY A 438 -21.74 -5.55 3.99
N ILE A 439 -20.65 -6.15 3.55
CA ILE A 439 -19.66 -6.80 4.39
C ILE A 439 -18.35 -6.05 4.27
N TYR A 440 -17.76 -5.72 5.41
CA TYR A 440 -16.34 -5.44 5.48
C TYR A 440 -15.58 -6.74 5.72
N MET A 441 -14.79 -7.11 4.73
CA MET A 441 -14.00 -8.32 4.64
C MET A 441 -12.62 -8.03 5.24
N ASP A 442 -12.44 -8.35 6.53
CA ASP A 442 -11.17 -8.13 7.21
C ASP A 442 -10.09 -9.03 6.60
N GLN A 443 -8.86 -8.50 6.46
CA GLN A 443 -7.72 -9.14 5.81
C GLN A 443 -7.95 -9.57 4.35
N ALA A 444 -8.90 -8.92 3.65
CA ALA A 444 -9.19 -9.22 2.25
C ALA A 444 -7.99 -9.01 1.33
N CYS A 445 -7.22 -7.91 1.50
CA CYS A 445 -6.04 -7.63 0.67
C CYS A 445 -4.77 -8.31 1.20
N ALA A 446 -4.89 -9.56 1.63
CA ALA A 446 -3.77 -10.43 1.95
C ALA A 446 -3.83 -11.67 1.06
N SER A 447 -2.66 -12.26 0.80
CA SER A 447 -2.58 -13.59 0.18
C SER A 447 -1.48 -14.41 0.84
N LEU A 448 -1.61 -15.74 0.77
CA LEU A 448 -0.66 -16.70 1.35
C LEU A 448 -0.32 -17.79 0.34
N SER A 449 0.89 -18.35 0.46
CA SER A 449 1.25 -19.62 -0.16
C SER A 449 0.62 -20.78 0.63
N CYS A 450 0.24 -21.86 -0.06
CA CYS A 450 -0.26 -23.07 0.58
C CYS A 450 0.34 -24.29 -0.11
N TYR A 451 0.83 -25.25 0.66
CA TYR A 451 1.53 -26.43 0.14
C TYR A 451 0.73 -27.73 0.26
N ASP A 452 -0.57 -27.67 0.58
CA ASP A 452 -1.43 -28.86 0.61
C ASP A 452 -1.98 -29.20 -0.78
N ALA A 453 -1.45 -30.26 -1.39
CA ALA A 453 -1.89 -30.72 -2.70
C ALA A 453 -3.36 -31.17 -2.77
N SER A 454 -4.04 -31.41 -1.63
CA SER A 454 -5.45 -31.80 -1.60
C SER A 454 -6.43 -30.62 -1.73
N HIS A 455 -5.93 -29.37 -1.83
CA HIS A 455 -6.75 -28.15 -1.80
C HIS A 455 -7.25 -27.67 -3.16
N GLY A 456 -6.96 -28.42 -4.23
CA GLY A 456 -7.44 -28.11 -5.58
C GLY A 456 -6.65 -27.01 -6.30
N HIS A 457 -5.42 -26.75 -5.85
CA HIS A 457 -4.43 -25.91 -6.52
C HIS A 457 -3.04 -26.57 -6.41
N ALA A 458 -2.09 -26.16 -7.24
CA ALA A 458 -0.71 -26.62 -7.14
C ALA A 458 -0.06 -26.09 -5.83
N PRO A 459 0.76 -26.90 -5.12
CA PRO A 459 1.45 -26.46 -3.91
C PRO A 459 2.37 -25.25 -4.15
N GLY A 460 2.52 -24.37 -3.15
CA GLY A 460 3.42 -23.23 -3.21
C GLY A 460 2.71 -21.90 -3.39
N GLY A 461 3.28 -21.02 -4.21
CA GLY A 461 2.74 -19.71 -4.52
C GLY A 461 1.79 -19.74 -5.72
N GLY A 462 2.01 -18.85 -6.68
CA GLY A 462 1.14 -18.70 -7.86
C GLY A 462 -0.07 -17.79 -7.65
N ARG A 463 -1.10 -17.96 -8.49
CA ARG A 463 -2.29 -17.07 -8.57
C ARG A 463 -3.55 -17.61 -7.90
N PHE A 464 -3.50 -18.83 -7.34
CA PHE A 464 -4.70 -19.53 -6.84
C PHE A 464 -5.47 -18.72 -5.79
N TRP A 465 -4.77 -17.93 -4.97
CA TRP A 465 -5.40 -17.11 -3.94
C TRP A 465 -6.31 -16.04 -4.56
N MET A 466 -5.82 -15.34 -5.58
CA MET A 466 -6.59 -14.30 -6.27
C MET A 466 -7.72 -14.89 -7.11
N ASP A 467 -7.51 -16.04 -7.73
CA ASP A 467 -8.58 -16.78 -8.40
C ASP A 467 -9.68 -17.20 -7.41
N GLY A 468 -9.28 -17.66 -6.22
CA GLY A 468 -10.16 -17.98 -5.13
C GLY A 468 -10.97 -16.78 -4.64
N PHE A 469 -10.32 -15.63 -4.48
CA PHE A 469 -10.96 -14.39 -4.05
C PHE A 469 -11.97 -13.86 -5.09
N ARG A 470 -11.61 -13.90 -6.38
CA ARG A 470 -12.52 -13.57 -7.48
C ARG A 470 -13.77 -14.46 -7.44
N ALA A 471 -13.59 -15.77 -7.28
CA ALA A 471 -14.70 -16.70 -7.19
C ALA A 471 -15.58 -16.44 -5.96
N LEU A 472 -14.98 -16.16 -4.80
CA LEU A 472 -15.71 -15.84 -3.57
C LEU A 472 -16.59 -14.61 -3.73
N THR A 473 -16.02 -13.50 -4.21
CA THR A 473 -16.78 -12.24 -4.34
C THR A 473 -17.88 -12.35 -5.39
N ALA A 474 -17.66 -13.08 -6.48
CA ALA A 474 -18.70 -13.40 -7.46
C ALA A 474 -19.83 -14.25 -6.84
N ASP A 475 -19.48 -15.26 -6.04
CA ASP A 475 -20.46 -16.13 -5.38
C ASP A 475 -21.31 -15.37 -4.35
N ILE A 476 -20.70 -14.51 -3.51
CA ILE A 476 -21.45 -13.65 -2.57
C ILE A 476 -22.49 -12.81 -3.33
N ARG A 477 -22.08 -12.15 -4.41
CA ARG A 477 -22.97 -11.31 -5.23
C ARG A 477 -24.07 -12.14 -5.90
N SER A 478 -23.75 -13.34 -6.37
CA SER A 478 -24.73 -14.26 -6.95
C SER A 478 -25.77 -14.71 -5.93
N ARG A 479 -25.35 -15.10 -4.72
CA ARG A 479 -26.24 -15.53 -3.63
C ARG A 479 -27.14 -14.40 -3.13
N CYS A 480 -26.69 -13.16 -3.25
CA CYS A 480 -27.37 -11.97 -2.78
C CYS A 480 -27.98 -11.14 -3.93
N ALA A 481 -28.20 -11.73 -5.10
CA ALA A 481 -28.70 -11.01 -6.27
C ALA A 481 -30.09 -10.37 -6.08
N GLU A 482 -30.86 -10.84 -5.10
CA GLU A 482 -32.16 -10.27 -4.72
C GLU A 482 -32.04 -9.03 -3.82
N ALA A 483 -30.87 -8.78 -3.22
CA ALA A 483 -30.62 -7.57 -2.45
C ALA A 483 -30.54 -6.33 -3.36
N LEU A 484 -31.02 -5.19 -2.88
CA LEU A 484 -31.01 -3.92 -3.64
C LEU A 484 -29.59 -3.52 -4.07
N SER A 485 -28.60 -3.74 -3.20
CA SER A 485 -27.18 -3.59 -3.51
C SER A 485 -26.34 -4.43 -2.56
N VAL A 486 -25.25 -4.99 -3.06
CA VAL A 486 -24.28 -5.74 -2.24
C VAL A 486 -22.99 -4.94 -2.22
N THR A 487 -22.61 -4.40 -1.06
CA THR A 487 -21.31 -3.72 -0.90
C THR A 487 -20.29 -4.66 -0.28
N LEU A 488 -19.13 -4.82 -0.91
CA LEU A 488 -17.99 -5.55 -0.35
C LEU A 488 -16.83 -4.58 -0.15
N ALA A 489 -16.52 -4.29 1.11
CA ALA A 489 -15.33 -3.54 1.50
C ALA A 489 -14.22 -4.50 1.93
N GLY A 490 -12.96 -4.17 1.73
CA GLY A 490 -11.84 -4.98 2.21
C GLY A 490 -10.90 -4.22 3.14
N GLU A 491 -10.31 -4.90 4.12
CA GLU A 491 -9.11 -4.41 4.79
C GLU A 491 -7.96 -4.41 3.79
N GLY A 492 -7.34 -3.25 3.56
CA GLY A 492 -6.30 -3.12 2.56
C GLY A 492 -6.67 -2.24 1.39
N CYS A 493 -5.62 -1.80 0.70
CA CYS A 493 -5.71 -1.49 -0.71
C CYS A 493 -4.66 -2.31 -1.48
N GLY A 494 -5.01 -2.70 -2.69
CA GLY A 494 -4.14 -3.49 -3.56
C GLY A 494 -4.76 -3.59 -4.95
N GLU A 495 -3.92 -3.42 -5.97
CA GLU A 495 -4.40 -3.32 -7.36
C GLU A 495 -5.14 -4.58 -7.81
N ALA A 496 -4.73 -5.77 -7.32
CA ALA A 496 -5.36 -7.05 -7.63
C ALA A 496 -6.81 -7.18 -7.13
N TRP A 497 -7.25 -6.32 -6.20
CA TRP A 497 -8.60 -6.35 -5.62
C TRP A 497 -9.54 -5.29 -6.20
N LEU A 498 -9.04 -4.38 -7.04
CA LEU A 498 -9.82 -3.27 -7.63
C LEU A 498 -11.12 -3.72 -8.34
N PRO A 499 -11.17 -4.85 -9.07
CA PRO A 499 -12.42 -5.33 -9.70
C PRO A 499 -13.42 -5.98 -8.74
N HIS A 500 -12.98 -6.33 -7.53
CA HIS A 500 -13.71 -7.22 -6.63
C HIS A 500 -14.32 -6.50 -5.44
N LEU A 501 -13.65 -5.45 -4.96
CA LEU A 501 -14.05 -4.63 -3.81
C LEU A 501 -14.64 -3.28 -4.25
N ASP A 502 -15.71 -2.86 -3.58
CA ASP A 502 -16.32 -1.54 -3.75
C ASP A 502 -15.59 -0.45 -2.94
N LEU A 503 -14.99 -0.86 -1.82
CA LEU A 503 -14.31 -0.01 -0.84
C LEU A 503 -13.02 -0.66 -0.34
N MET A 504 -12.01 0.14 -0.08
CA MET A 504 -10.71 -0.30 0.44
C MET A 504 -10.36 0.47 1.71
N LEU A 505 -10.31 -0.23 2.84
CA LEU A 505 -9.93 0.39 4.12
C LEU A 505 -8.42 0.64 4.14
N SER A 506 -8.04 1.88 4.42
CA SER A 506 -6.63 2.24 4.62
C SER A 506 -6.48 3.22 5.79
N LEU A 507 -5.39 3.10 6.55
CA LEU A 507 -5.28 3.69 7.89
C LEU A 507 -4.00 4.52 8.07
N GLN A 508 -3.16 4.65 7.03
CA GLN A 508 -1.89 5.37 7.09
C GLN A 508 -2.07 6.88 7.31
N VAL A 509 -3.24 7.44 7.00
CA VAL A 509 -3.61 8.83 7.34
C VAL A 509 -3.43 9.14 8.83
N SER A 510 -3.59 8.13 9.69
CA SER A 510 -3.49 8.21 11.15
C SER A 510 -2.49 7.20 11.72
N ARG A 511 -1.39 7.00 11.01
CA ARG A 511 -0.34 6.03 11.38
C ARG A 511 0.10 6.16 12.83
N GLU A 512 0.22 7.38 13.33
CA GLU A 512 0.72 7.72 14.65
C GLU A 512 -0.14 7.11 15.78
N ARG A 513 -1.39 6.69 15.47
CA ARG A 513 -2.27 5.97 16.41
C ARG A 513 -1.80 4.54 16.69
N TYR A 514 -1.09 3.88 15.76
CA TYR A 514 -0.67 2.48 15.92
C TYR A 514 0.85 2.27 15.81
N ALA A 515 1.59 3.17 15.18
CA ALA A 515 3.06 3.15 15.09
C ALA A 515 3.69 4.45 15.63
N ALA A 516 4.92 4.36 16.13
CA ALA A 516 5.65 5.56 16.56
C ALA A 516 6.11 6.39 15.34
N PRO A 517 6.16 7.72 15.45
CA PRO A 517 6.69 8.56 14.38
C PRO A 517 8.21 8.38 14.18
N GLY A 518 8.70 8.71 12.99
CA GLY A 518 10.13 8.92 12.72
C GLY A 518 10.90 7.76 12.08
N GLU A 519 10.36 6.55 12.03
CA GLU A 519 10.97 5.46 11.26
C GLU A 519 10.55 5.47 9.80
N TRP A 520 9.27 5.74 9.57
CA TRP A 520 8.62 5.70 8.26
C TRP A 520 7.52 6.75 8.23
N GLU A 521 7.37 7.40 7.09
CA GLU A 521 6.39 8.46 6.86
C GLU A 521 5.35 7.98 5.86
N PRO A 522 4.05 8.14 6.13
CA PRO A 522 3.01 7.77 5.19
C PRO A 522 3.01 8.74 3.99
N VAL A 523 2.89 8.20 2.77
CA VAL A 523 2.72 8.96 1.53
C VAL A 523 1.54 8.40 0.74
N PRO A 524 0.79 9.21 -0.01
CA PRO A 524 -0.37 8.74 -0.76
C PRO A 524 0.04 8.10 -2.11
N LEU A 525 0.90 7.08 -2.04
CA LEU A 525 1.47 6.40 -3.21
C LEU A 525 0.39 5.68 -4.02
N PHE A 526 -0.51 4.96 -3.34
CA PHE A 526 -1.61 4.24 -3.98
C PHE A 526 -2.59 5.21 -4.64
N GLN A 527 -2.90 6.33 -3.99
CA GLN A 527 -3.77 7.38 -4.53
C GLN A 527 -3.15 8.03 -5.77
N ALA A 528 -1.84 8.28 -5.73
CA ALA A 528 -1.12 8.81 -6.88
C ALA A 528 -1.28 7.93 -8.14
N VAL A 529 -1.49 6.62 -7.96
CA VAL A 529 -1.66 5.65 -9.05
C VAL A 529 -3.13 5.34 -9.37
N TYR A 530 -3.95 5.08 -8.36
CA TYR A 530 -5.25 4.39 -8.48
C TYR A 530 -6.42 5.11 -7.80
N HIS A 531 -6.31 6.40 -7.45
CA HIS A 531 -7.41 7.13 -6.81
C HIS A 531 -8.71 7.09 -7.64
N ASP A 532 -8.59 7.24 -8.96
CA ASP A 532 -9.71 7.17 -9.90
C ASP A 532 -10.27 5.74 -10.10
N SER A 533 -9.72 4.74 -9.41
CA SER A 533 -10.01 3.33 -9.58
C SER A 533 -10.53 2.65 -8.30
N ALA A 534 -10.42 3.29 -7.13
CA ALA A 534 -10.92 2.76 -5.86
C ALA A 534 -11.43 3.86 -4.93
N ILE A 535 -12.48 3.55 -4.17
CA ILE A 535 -12.89 4.38 -3.04
C ILE A 535 -12.16 3.89 -1.80
N GLN A 536 -11.39 4.78 -1.19
CA GLN A 536 -10.75 4.52 0.10
C GLN A 536 -11.51 5.19 1.23
N PHE A 537 -11.53 4.53 2.38
CA PHE A 537 -12.09 5.01 3.64
C PHE A 537 -11.24 4.49 4.80
N GLY A 538 -11.52 4.95 6.03
CA GLY A 538 -10.85 4.47 7.23
C GLY A 538 -9.92 5.49 7.87
N ASN A 539 -10.04 5.68 9.18
CA ASN A 539 -9.15 6.55 9.93
C ASN A 539 -9.21 6.11 11.40
N TYR A 540 -8.07 5.88 12.05
CA TYR A 540 -8.03 5.60 13.48
C TYR A 540 -8.16 6.85 14.35
N SER A 541 -8.31 8.04 13.74
CA SER A 541 -8.52 9.28 14.45
C SER A 541 -9.76 9.19 15.33
N SER A 542 -9.54 9.34 16.64
CA SER A 542 -10.54 9.18 17.69
C SER A 542 -10.38 10.34 18.68
N LEU A 543 -11.51 10.82 19.19
CA LEU A 543 -11.57 11.79 20.30
C LEU A 543 -11.71 11.11 21.66
N THR A 544 -11.82 9.78 21.67
CA THR A 544 -11.97 8.96 22.88
C THR A 544 -10.84 7.93 23.01
N HIS A 545 -10.66 7.42 24.23
CA HIS A 545 -9.99 6.16 24.48
C HIS A 545 -10.63 5.02 23.68
N PRO A 546 -9.92 3.90 23.43
CA PRO A 546 -10.44 2.81 22.64
C PRO A 546 -11.61 2.15 23.38
N PRO A 547 -12.56 1.55 22.66
CA PRO A 547 -13.58 0.71 23.27
C PRO A 547 -12.99 -0.63 23.73
N TYR A 548 -13.79 -1.39 24.45
CA TYR A 548 -13.44 -2.72 24.94
C TYR A 548 -14.56 -3.70 24.57
N ASP A 549 -14.20 -4.86 24.01
CA ASP A 549 -15.17 -5.91 23.66
C ASP A 549 -15.64 -6.58 24.96
N ASP A 550 -16.94 -6.59 25.23
CA ASP A 550 -17.54 -7.17 26.45
C ASP A 550 -17.41 -8.70 26.53
N LEU A 551 -16.97 -9.36 25.46
CA LEU A 551 -16.63 -10.78 25.42
C LEU A 551 -15.13 -11.06 25.62
N TRP A 552 -14.29 -10.04 25.77
CA TRP A 552 -12.92 -10.22 26.25
C TRP A 552 -12.87 -10.40 27.78
N PRO A 553 -11.76 -10.92 28.35
CA PRO A 553 -11.68 -11.19 29.77
C PRO A 553 -11.90 -9.92 30.62
N ALA A 554 -12.77 -9.99 31.63
CA ALA A 554 -13.19 -8.81 32.39
C ALA A 554 -12.04 -8.16 33.18
N GLU A 555 -10.98 -8.90 33.52
CA GLU A 555 -9.83 -8.39 34.27
C GLU A 555 -9.01 -7.34 33.50
N PHE A 556 -9.12 -7.28 32.17
CA PHE A 556 -8.45 -6.27 31.34
C PHE A 556 -9.35 -5.11 30.94
N ALA A 557 -10.64 -5.15 31.31
CA ALA A 557 -11.60 -4.12 30.93
C ALA A 557 -11.24 -2.76 31.57
N PRO A 558 -11.18 -1.67 30.79
CA PRO A 558 -10.99 -0.34 31.35
C PRO A 558 -12.20 0.08 32.20
N LYS A 559 -11.98 0.85 33.26
CA LYS A 559 -13.06 1.38 34.11
C LYS A 559 -14.02 2.32 33.37
N ALA A 560 -13.51 3.05 32.37
CA ALA A 560 -14.25 4.03 31.59
C ALA A 560 -13.83 3.92 30.10
N PRO A 561 -14.29 2.89 29.37
CA PRO A 561 -14.09 2.82 27.92
C PRO A 561 -14.71 4.06 27.25
N LEU A 562 -14.17 4.47 26.10
CA LEU A 562 -14.67 5.63 25.33
C LEU A 562 -14.63 6.98 26.07
N ARG A 563 -13.92 7.08 27.20
CA ARG A 563 -13.66 8.39 27.83
C ARG A 563 -13.01 9.34 26.82
N LEU A 564 -13.39 10.61 26.83
CA LEU A 564 -12.77 11.63 25.98
C LEU A 564 -11.27 11.79 26.27
N LEU A 565 -10.49 11.94 25.20
CA LEU A 565 -9.06 12.24 25.24
C LEU A 565 -8.80 13.68 25.67
N ASP A 566 -7.59 13.91 26.17
CA ASP A 566 -7.08 15.24 26.45
C ASP A 566 -7.10 16.10 25.16
N ARG A 567 -7.59 17.33 25.28
CA ARG A 567 -7.71 18.29 24.17
C ARG A 567 -6.37 18.67 23.55
N LYS A 568 -5.24 18.42 24.21
CA LYS A 568 -3.90 18.61 23.61
C LYS A 568 -3.72 17.82 22.31
N PHE A 569 -4.45 16.71 22.11
CA PHE A 569 -4.40 15.91 20.88
C PHE A 569 -5.34 16.42 19.76
N ALA A 570 -6.02 17.56 19.93
CA ALA A 570 -6.90 18.11 18.91
C ALA A 570 -6.16 18.44 17.59
N HIS A 571 -4.90 18.88 17.67
CA HIS A 571 -4.09 19.11 16.45
C HIS A 571 -3.81 17.79 15.72
N GLN A 572 -3.43 16.72 16.43
CA GLN A 572 -3.28 15.39 15.85
C GLN A 572 -4.57 14.97 15.13
N PHE A 573 -5.73 15.13 15.78
CA PHE A 573 -7.02 14.81 15.18
C PHE A 573 -7.27 15.56 13.87
N ARG A 574 -7.04 16.87 13.85
CA ARG A 574 -7.17 17.69 12.62
C ARG A 574 -6.19 17.27 11.54
N LEU A 575 -4.94 16.95 11.90
CA LEU A 575 -3.92 16.48 10.96
C LEU A 575 -4.34 15.18 10.27
N GLU A 576 -4.84 14.22 11.03
CA GLU A 576 -5.27 12.91 10.53
C GLU A 576 -6.45 13.05 9.55
N HIS A 577 -7.41 13.93 9.85
CA HIS A 577 -8.53 14.22 8.95
C HIS A 577 -8.16 15.09 7.75
N ALA A 578 -7.21 16.02 7.91
CA ALA A 578 -6.64 16.80 6.80
C ALA A 578 -5.96 15.87 5.79
N ARG A 579 -5.19 14.86 6.25
CA ARG A 579 -4.62 13.81 5.39
C ARG A 579 -5.70 13.03 4.65
N SER A 580 -6.75 12.56 5.34
CA SER A 580 -7.88 11.88 4.67
C SER A 580 -8.48 12.74 3.55
N PHE A 581 -8.78 14.01 3.83
CA PHE A 581 -9.34 14.93 2.83
C PHE A 581 -8.39 15.18 1.66
N LEU A 582 -7.14 15.56 1.95
CA LEU A 582 -6.16 15.95 0.93
C LEU A 582 -5.74 14.77 0.05
N TRP A 583 -5.85 13.54 0.54
CA TRP A 583 -5.57 12.32 -0.22
C TRP A 583 -6.84 11.73 -0.86
N GLY A 584 -7.95 12.47 -0.88
CA GLY A 584 -9.20 12.09 -1.55
C GLY A 584 -10.01 11.00 -0.86
N GLN A 585 -9.54 10.51 0.29
CA GLN A 585 -10.19 9.46 1.05
C GLN A 585 -11.55 9.94 1.61
N GLN A 586 -12.54 9.06 1.65
CA GLN A 586 -13.79 9.34 2.37
C GLN A 586 -13.50 9.53 3.87
N ILE A 587 -14.19 10.50 4.46
CA ILE A 587 -13.97 10.88 5.85
C ILE A 587 -14.54 9.79 6.77
N THR A 588 -13.77 9.36 7.75
CA THR A 588 -14.18 8.33 8.72
C THR A 588 -13.89 8.82 10.13
N LEU A 589 -14.91 8.84 11.00
CA LEU A 589 -14.79 9.18 12.41
C LEU A 589 -14.90 7.91 13.25
N ALA A 590 -13.84 7.58 13.99
CA ALA A 590 -13.83 6.41 14.86
C ALA A 590 -14.36 6.73 16.26
N ASN A 591 -15.09 5.78 16.84
CA ASN A 591 -15.56 5.82 18.23
C ASN A 591 -16.40 7.06 18.57
N PHE A 592 -17.33 7.41 17.68
CA PHE A 592 -18.20 8.56 17.88
C PHE A 592 -19.27 8.28 18.94
N THR A 593 -19.49 9.25 19.83
CA THR A 593 -20.60 9.29 20.80
C THR A 593 -21.33 10.61 20.66
N GLU A 594 -22.63 10.65 20.94
CA GLU A 594 -23.44 11.86 20.78
C GLU A 594 -22.93 13.04 21.63
N GLU A 595 -22.33 12.75 22.80
CA GLU A 595 -21.68 13.73 23.67
C GLU A 595 -20.59 14.55 22.95
N GLN A 596 -19.94 14.00 21.93
CA GLN A 596 -18.91 14.71 21.16
C GLN A 596 -19.47 15.89 20.37
N LEU A 597 -20.77 15.90 20.05
CA LEU A 597 -21.42 17.04 19.39
C LEU A 597 -21.35 18.32 20.22
N THR A 598 -21.35 18.19 21.55
CA THR A 598 -21.30 19.32 22.48
C THR A 598 -19.91 19.46 23.10
N GLU A 599 -19.32 18.36 23.57
CA GLU A 599 -18.03 18.39 24.27
C GLU A 599 -16.82 18.52 23.33
N ARG A 600 -16.98 18.27 22.03
CA ARG A 600 -15.91 18.37 21.01
C ARG A 600 -16.42 19.07 19.75
N ALA A 601 -17.27 20.09 19.94
CA ALA A 601 -17.96 20.80 18.87
C ALA A 601 -17.00 21.34 17.78
N ASP A 602 -15.84 21.88 18.17
CA ASP A 602 -14.85 22.41 17.22
C ASP A 602 -14.24 21.30 16.35
N GLU A 603 -13.86 20.18 16.98
CA GLU A 603 -13.30 19.02 16.28
C GLU A 603 -14.34 18.37 15.35
N ILE A 604 -15.60 18.25 15.77
CA ILE A 604 -16.68 17.75 14.92
C ILE A 604 -16.99 18.73 13.77
N ALA A 605 -17.04 20.04 14.03
CA ALA A 605 -17.26 21.05 13.01
C ALA A 605 -16.18 20.99 11.93
N PHE A 606 -14.92 20.75 12.31
CA PHE A 606 -13.80 20.57 11.39
C PHE A 606 -14.02 19.38 10.43
N ILE A 607 -14.46 18.23 10.95
CA ILE A 607 -14.77 17.04 10.12
C ILE A 607 -15.91 17.33 9.16
N VAL A 608 -17.01 17.90 9.67
CA VAL A 608 -18.20 18.21 8.85
C VAL A 608 -17.83 19.16 7.71
N ARG A 609 -16.98 20.15 7.98
CA ARG A 609 -16.40 21.07 7.01
C ARG A 609 -15.62 20.33 5.91
N LEU A 610 -14.71 19.43 6.28
CA LEU A 610 -13.95 18.64 5.31
C LEU A 610 -14.87 17.73 4.47
N ALA A 611 -15.87 17.10 5.09
CA ALA A 611 -16.84 16.25 4.41
C ALA A 611 -17.71 17.04 3.41
N ARG A 612 -18.18 18.24 3.78
CA ARG A 612 -18.90 19.14 2.87
C ARG A 612 -18.02 19.58 1.69
N ALA A 613 -16.78 19.98 1.96
CA ALA A 613 -15.84 20.39 0.93
C ALA A 613 -15.55 19.22 -0.04
N ARG A 614 -15.34 18.01 0.48
CA ARG A 614 -15.12 16.81 -0.34
C ARG A 614 -16.32 16.52 -1.23
N ARG A 615 -17.53 16.56 -0.66
CA ARG A 615 -18.78 16.32 -1.40
C ARG A 615 -18.99 17.34 -2.53
N ALA A 616 -18.63 18.60 -2.29
CA ALA A 616 -18.71 19.65 -3.30
C ALA A 616 -17.65 19.54 -4.41
N ALA A 617 -16.58 18.76 -4.19
CA ALA A 617 -15.43 18.63 -5.09
C ALA A 617 -15.16 17.15 -5.48
N ARG A 618 -16.22 16.35 -5.66
CA ARG A 618 -16.10 14.92 -6.02
C ARG A 618 -15.46 14.68 -7.38
N ASP A 619 -15.68 15.57 -8.33
CA ASP A 619 -14.99 15.64 -9.61
C ASP A 619 -13.45 15.60 -9.45
N PHE A 620 -12.91 16.20 -8.38
CA PHE A 620 -11.48 16.14 -8.06
C PHE A 620 -11.14 15.00 -7.10
N LEU A 621 -11.83 14.92 -5.96
CA LEU A 621 -11.45 14.10 -4.80
C LEU A 621 -12.09 12.71 -4.80
N GLN A 622 -12.84 12.34 -5.84
CA GLN A 622 -13.37 11.00 -6.05
C GLN A 622 -13.05 10.49 -7.45
N ASP A 623 -13.34 11.29 -8.47
CA ASP A 623 -13.21 10.88 -9.88
C ASP A 623 -11.91 11.40 -10.53
N GLY A 624 -11.19 12.27 -9.82
CA GLY A 624 -10.00 12.94 -10.34
C GLY A 624 -8.72 12.14 -10.19
N VAL A 625 -7.69 12.59 -10.91
CA VAL A 625 -6.34 12.03 -10.85
C VAL A 625 -5.46 12.93 -9.98
N MET A 626 -4.79 12.35 -8.99
CA MET A 626 -3.86 13.09 -8.14
C MET A 626 -2.68 13.64 -8.96
N LEU A 627 -2.36 14.91 -8.72
CA LEU A 627 -1.20 15.61 -9.24
C LEU A 627 -0.16 15.80 -8.12
N ARG A 628 1.05 16.21 -8.52
CA ARG A 628 2.12 16.54 -7.59
C ARG A 628 1.61 17.60 -6.61
N ALA A 629 1.84 17.38 -5.32
CA ALA A 629 1.42 18.31 -4.28
C ALA A 629 2.07 19.69 -4.48
N PRO A 630 1.36 20.78 -4.11
CA PRO A 630 1.88 22.12 -4.29
C PRO A 630 3.09 22.35 -3.39
N VAL A 631 4.10 23.03 -3.94
CA VAL A 631 5.25 23.51 -3.18
C VAL A 631 4.98 24.94 -2.74
N PHE A 632 5.00 25.18 -1.44
CA PHE A 632 4.77 26.48 -0.82
C PHE A 632 5.38 26.50 0.58
N ASP A 633 5.65 27.70 1.09
CA ASP A 633 6.14 27.87 2.45
C ASP A 633 5.01 27.66 3.45
N ALA A 634 5.20 26.67 4.33
CA ALA A 634 4.33 26.40 5.47
C ALA A 634 5.19 26.19 6.72
N PRO A 635 4.92 26.92 7.83
CA PRO A 635 5.65 26.67 9.05
C PRO A 635 5.31 25.30 9.61
N THR A 636 6.28 24.69 10.28
CA THR A 636 6.10 23.45 11.04
C THR A 636 5.89 23.76 12.51
N GLU A 637 5.17 22.87 13.19
CA GLU A 637 4.98 22.89 14.63
C GLU A 637 5.23 21.53 15.22
N ARG A 638 5.80 21.52 16.43
CA ARG A 638 5.91 20.32 17.24
C ARG A 638 4.65 20.13 18.06
N ILE A 639 3.96 19.01 17.85
CA ILE A 639 2.68 18.70 18.49
C ILE A 639 2.78 17.41 19.31
N PRO A 640 2.02 17.28 20.41
CA PRO A 640 1.85 16.00 21.08
C PRO A 640 0.99 15.07 20.23
N VAL A 641 1.39 13.81 20.12
CA VAL A 641 0.63 12.76 19.43
C VAL A 641 0.45 11.54 20.33
N SER A 642 -0.73 10.95 20.26
CA SER A 642 -1.14 9.80 21.04
C SER A 642 -1.12 8.51 20.23
N ARG A 643 -0.64 7.42 20.85
CA ARG A 643 -0.75 6.06 20.33
C ARG A 643 -1.94 5.35 20.98
N LEU A 644 -2.98 5.16 20.20
CA LEU A 644 -4.28 4.64 20.60
C LEU A 644 -4.85 3.78 19.47
N SER A 645 -4.53 2.49 19.52
CA SER A 645 -5.13 1.47 18.65
C SER A 645 -5.97 0.53 19.51
N ILE A 646 -6.66 -0.45 18.92
CA ILE A 646 -7.58 -1.30 19.69
C ILE A 646 -6.91 -2.02 20.88
N TYR A 647 -5.64 -2.41 20.73
CA TYR A 647 -4.83 -3.04 21.79
C TYR A 647 -3.87 -2.08 22.50
N ALA A 648 -3.69 -0.85 21.99
CA ALA A 648 -2.77 0.13 22.58
C ALA A 648 -3.54 1.20 23.38
N GLY A 649 -3.02 1.56 24.56
CA GLY A 649 -3.72 2.49 25.47
C GLY A 649 -4.76 1.81 26.36
N GLN A 650 -4.75 0.47 26.39
CA GLN A 650 -5.42 -0.35 27.41
C GLN A 650 -4.54 -0.27 28.69
N GLN A 651 -5.16 -0.16 29.88
CA GLN A 651 -4.50 0.06 31.19
C GLN A 651 -4.07 1.51 31.52
N GLU A 652 -5.07 2.41 31.59
CA GLU A 652 -5.08 3.79 32.13
C GLU A 652 -4.14 4.85 31.47
N HIS A 653 -3.02 4.49 30.84
CA HIS A 653 -2.08 5.47 30.27
C HIS A 653 -1.97 5.39 28.74
N VAL A 654 -2.35 6.48 28.07
CA VAL A 654 -2.09 6.70 26.63
C VAL A 654 -0.59 6.89 26.45
N LYS A 655 0.02 6.16 25.52
CA LYS A 655 1.42 6.39 25.17
C LYS A 655 1.50 7.63 24.28
N GLU A 656 2.37 8.56 24.63
CA GLU A 656 2.52 9.85 23.96
C GLU A 656 3.89 9.97 23.29
N TYR A 657 3.92 10.70 22.17
CA TYR A 657 5.13 11.12 21.48
C TYR A 657 5.01 12.60 21.09
N GLU A 658 6.08 13.18 20.56
CA GLU A 658 6.04 14.45 19.86
C GLU A 658 6.37 14.23 18.38
N MET A 659 5.80 15.06 17.51
CA MET A 659 6.06 15.04 16.07
C MET A 659 6.07 16.47 15.52
N GLU A 660 6.96 16.75 14.58
CA GLU A 660 6.92 17.98 13.78
C GLU A 660 6.01 17.78 12.56
N THR A 661 5.10 18.71 12.32
CA THR A 661 4.17 18.68 11.18
C THR A 661 3.98 20.08 10.60
N PRO A 662 3.82 20.24 9.28
CA PRO A 662 3.34 21.50 8.72
C PRO A 662 1.95 21.83 9.26
N VAL A 663 1.69 23.12 9.48
CA VAL A 663 0.36 23.61 9.93
C VAL A 663 -0.61 23.88 8.78
N VAL A 664 -0.07 24.04 7.56
CA VAL A 664 -0.85 24.08 6.32
C VAL A 664 -0.35 22.95 5.43
N MET A 665 -1.28 22.11 4.99
CA MET A 665 -1.01 21.02 4.06
C MET A 665 -1.77 21.25 2.75
N GLY A 666 -1.28 20.69 1.65
CA GLY A 666 -1.98 20.78 0.38
C GLY A 666 -1.82 19.57 -0.53
N SER A 667 -2.73 19.46 -1.48
CA SER A 667 -2.73 18.47 -2.55
C SER A 667 -3.29 19.08 -3.82
N ALA A 668 -3.03 18.45 -4.96
CA ALA A 668 -3.55 18.90 -6.24
C ALA A 668 -4.13 17.74 -7.03
N TRP A 669 -5.16 18.04 -7.82
CA TRP A 669 -5.99 17.06 -8.50
C TRP A 669 -6.40 17.59 -9.86
N LYS A 670 -6.49 16.70 -10.83
CA LYS A 670 -7.06 16.98 -12.15
C LYS A 670 -8.41 16.29 -12.27
N ALA A 671 -9.47 17.07 -12.45
CA ALA A 671 -10.81 16.54 -12.70
C ALA A 671 -10.90 15.91 -14.11
N PRO A 672 -11.90 15.04 -14.36
CA PRO A 672 -12.13 14.44 -15.68
C PRO A 672 -12.31 15.45 -16.82
N ASP A 673 -12.84 16.63 -16.54
CA ASP A 673 -13.03 17.71 -17.50
C ASP A 673 -11.76 18.55 -17.77
N GLY A 674 -10.66 18.24 -17.09
CA GLY A 674 -9.36 18.89 -17.27
C GLY A 674 -9.08 20.05 -16.31
N ARG A 675 -10.06 20.49 -15.50
CA ARG A 675 -9.81 21.49 -14.46
C ARG A 675 -8.80 20.97 -13.45
N ILE A 676 -8.07 21.89 -12.82
CA ILE A 676 -7.10 21.57 -11.78
C ILE A 676 -7.54 22.20 -10.45
N GLY A 677 -7.70 21.38 -9.42
CA GLY A 677 -8.03 21.80 -8.08
C GLY A 677 -6.83 21.66 -7.16
N VAL A 678 -6.39 22.75 -6.54
CA VAL A 678 -5.36 22.77 -5.49
C VAL A 678 -6.05 23.01 -4.15
N PHE A 679 -5.99 22.00 -3.28
CA PHE A 679 -6.65 22.01 -1.99
C PHE A 679 -5.64 22.30 -0.89
N LEU A 680 -6.04 23.11 0.09
CA LEU A 680 -5.21 23.49 1.23
C LEU A 680 -6.04 23.35 2.51
N VAL A 681 -5.42 22.83 3.56
CA VAL A 681 -6.03 22.72 4.89
C VAL A 681 -5.12 23.37 5.91
N ASN A 682 -5.66 24.34 6.66
CA ASN A 682 -5.02 24.91 7.84
C ASN A 682 -5.47 24.10 9.06
N THR A 683 -4.57 23.36 9.70
CA THR A 683 -4.87 22.54 10.89
C THR A 683 -4.70 23.30 12.20
N ALA A 684 -4.13 24.51 12.16
CA ALA A 684 -3.89 25.32 13.35
C ALA A 684 -5.14 26.12 13.76
N SER A 685 -5.22 26.43 15.06
CA SER A 685 -6.26 27.27 15.66
C SER A 685 -6.03 28.78 15.46
N ARG A 686 -5.22 29.16 14.46
CA ARG A 686 -4.91 30.54 14.11
C ARG A 686 -4.90 30.73 12.59
N ARG A 687 -5.02 31.98 12.16
CA ARG A 687 -4.90 32.34 10.74
C ARG A 687 -3.53 32.01 10.19
N MET A 688 -3.49 31.58 8.94
CA MET A 688 -2.27 31.26 8.22
C MET A 688 -2.29 31.91 6.85
N SER A 689 -1.18 32.56 6.49
CA SER A 689 -1.00 33.08 5.14
C SER A 689 -0.04 32.19 4.35
N THR A 690 -0.41 31.88 3.11
CA THR A 690 0.45 31.13 2.19
C THR A 690 0.28 31.61 0.76
N ALA A 691 1.15 31.15 -0.14
CA ALA A 691 1.17 31.54 -1.54
C ALA A 691 1.53 30.36 -2.44
N ILE A 692 0.78 30.19 -3.52
CA ILE A 692 1.00 29.11 -4.51
C ILE A 692 1.23 29.73 -5.88
N SER A 693 2.27 29.27 -6.57
CA SER A 693 2.52 29.68 -7.94
C SER A 693 1.61 28.91 -8.89
N ALA A 694 0.81 29.61 -9.69
CA ALA A 694 -0.06 29.00 -10.70
C ALA A 694 0.74 28.21 -11.75
N THR A 695 1.99 28.61 -12.01
CA THR A 695 2.89 27.95 -12.97
C THR A 695 3.29 26.53 -12.59
N GLN A 696 3.00 26.09 -11.35
CA GLN A 696 3.13 24.68 -10.95
C GLN A 696 2.12 23.78 -11.68
N TYR A 697 1.00 24.32 -12.17
CA TYR A 697 -0.14 23.55 -12.68
C TYR A 697 -0.66 23.97 -14.05
N ILE A 698 -0.49 25.23 -14.44
CA ILE A 698 -0.97 25.74 -15.71
C ILE A 698 0.09 26.63 -16.38
N GLN A 699 0.18 26.53 -17.71
CA GLN A 699 1.00 27.36 -18.57
C GLN A 699 0.11 28.09 -19.58
N GLY A 700 0.37 29.38 -19.80
CA GLY A 700 -0.40 30.21 -20.72
C GLY A 700 -1.70 30.76 -20.13
N PRO A 701 -2.57 31.36 -20.97
CA PRO A 701 -3.77 32.05 -20.50
C PRO A 701 -4.77 31.06 -19.90
N GLY A 702 -5.20 31.36 -18.69
CA GLY A 702 -6.23 30.61 -17.98
C GLY A 702 -7.02 31.50 -17.03
N SER A 703 -7.83 30.89 -16.19
CA SER A 703 -8.55 31.54 -15.11
C SER A 703 -8.36 30.79 -13.80
N PHE A 704 -8.55 31.48 -12.69
CA PHE A 704 -8.55 30.86 -11.38
C PHE A 704 -9.73 31.34 -10.55
N SER A 705 -10.16 30.50 -9.61
CA SER A 705 -11.04 30.88 -8.52
C SER A 705 -10.51 30.35 -7.19
N ILE A 706 -10.75 31.10 -6.13
CA ILE A 706 -10.41 30.74 -4.75
C ILE A 706 -11.71 30.62 -4.02
N ARG A 707 -11.94 29.43 -3.45
CA ARG A 707 -13.13 29.08 -2.72
C ARG A 707 -12.75 28.76 -1.28
N SER A 708 -13.45 29.40 -0.34
CA SER A 708 -13.53 28.97 1.05
C SER A 708 -14.88 28.25 1.27
N GLU A 709 -15.14 27.83 2.49
CA GLU A 709 -16.45 27.29 2.87
C GLU A 709 -17.62 28.26 2.64
N GLU A 710 -17.36 29.57 2.66
CA GLU A 710 -18.37 30.61 2.45
C GLU A 710 -18.67 30.85 0.96
N GLY A 711 -17.93 30.19 0.06
CA GLY A 711 -18.09 30.31 -1.39
C GLY A 711 -16.84 30.90 -2.06
N ILE A 712 -17.04 31.47 -3.25
CA ILE A 712 -15.94 32.07 -4.03
C ILE A 712 -15.53 33.40 -3.38
N VAL A 713 -14.28 33.46 -2.93
CA VAL A 713 -13.69 34.65 -2.27
C VAL A 713 -13.00 35.55 -3.30
N ARG A 714 -12.39 34.96 -4.33
CA ARG A 714 -11.68 35.69 -5.39
C ARG A 714 -11.68 34.89 -6.68
N SER A 715 -11.76 35.55 -7.82
CA SER A 715 -11.51 34.95 -9.14
C SER A 715 -10.76 35.93 -10.04
N GLY A 716 -10.14 35.42 -11.10
CA GLY A 716 -9.41 36.26 -12.04
C GLY A 716 -8.79 35.47 -13.20
N ARG A 717 -7.98 36.16 -14.00
CA ARG A 717 -7.17 35.55 -15.05
C ARG A 717 -5.81 35.13 -14.52
N VAL A 718 -5.22 34.12 -15.15
CA VAL A 718 -3.87 33.67 -14.89
C VAL A 718 -2.96 34.30 -15.95
N ASP A 719 -2.08 35.17 -15.50
CA ASP A 719 -1.00 35.76 -16.28
C ASP A 719 0.31 34.96 -16.07
N GLU A 720 1.35 35.27 -16.86
CA GLU A 720 2.69 34.68 -16.66
C GLU A 720 3.18 34.96 -15.22
N ASP A 721 3.69 33.91 -14.55
CA ASP A 721 4.22 33.96 -13.18
C ASP A 721 3.22 34.38 -12.07
N MET A 722 1.92 34.16 -12.29
CA MET A 722 0.91 34.48 -11.27
C MET A 722 1.11 33.69 -9.96
N VAL A 723 1.12 34.43 -8.84
CA VAL A 723 1.12 33.87 -7.48
C VAL A 723 -0.22 34.11 -6.79
N VAL A 724 -0.88 33.03 -6.36
CA VAL A 724 -2.14 33.05 -5.64
C VAL A 724 -1.85 33.10 -4.14
N ARG A 725 -2.09 34.25 -3.50
CA ARG A 725 -2.00 34.41 -2.03
C ARG A 725 -3.31 34.08 -1.34
N LEU A 726 -3.24 33.35 -0.22
CA LEU A 726 -4.39 32.96 0.61
C LEU A 726 -4.18 33.44 2.06
N ASP A 727 -5.23 33.98 2.67
CA ASP A 727 -5.32 34.24 4.12
C ASP A 727 -6.35 33.28 4.72
N MET A 728 -5.87 32.13 5.19
CA MET A 728 -6.69 31.00 5.60
C MET A 728 -7.17 31.19 7.04
N GLN A 729 -8.47 31.04 7.28
CA GLN A 729 -9.03 31.02 8.63
C GLN A 729 -8.45 29.83 9.44
N PRO A 730 -8.48 29.90 10.79
CA PRO A 730 -8.19 28.74 11.62
C PRO A 730 -8.98 27.52 11.17
N GLU A 731 -8.35 26.35 11.21
CA GLU A 731 -9.05 25.07 11.07
C GLU A 731 -9.87 24.97 9.76
N SER A 732 -9.43 25.62 8.68
CA SER A 732 -10.23 25.81 7.46
C SER A 732 -9.70 25.04 6.26
N VAL A 733 -10.59 24.85 5.28
CA VAL A 733 -10.28 24.24 3.97
C VAL A 733 -10.48 25.25 2.85
N TRP A 734 -9.56 25.25 1.89
CA TRP A 734 -9.55 26.16 0.75
C TRP A 734 -9.28 25.39 -0.54
N LEU A 735 -9.92 25.82 -1.62
CA LEU A 735 -9.71 25.32 -2.97
C LEU A 735 -9.28 26.48 -3.87
N VAL A 736 -8.16 26.31 -4.56
CA VAL A 736 -7.78 27.12 -5.72
C VAL A 736 -8.05 26.28 -6.96
N GLU A 737 -9.06 26.67 -7.73
CA GLU A 737 -9.44 25.99 -8.96
C GLU A 737 -8.87 26.76 -10.15
N PHE A 738 -8.23 26.05 -11.08
CA PHE A 738 -7.69 26.55 -12.32
C PHE A 738 -8.45 25.93 -13.50
N ASP A 739 -8.82 26.78 -14.46
CA ASP A 739 -9.51 26.40 -15.70
C ASP A 739 -8.85 27.08 -16.92
N GLY A 740 -8.67 26.34 -18.00
CA GLY A 740 -7.87 26.74 -19.16
C GLY A 740 -6.35 26.60 -18.97
N GLY A 741 -5.59 26.94 -20.02
CA GLY A 741 -4.14 26.75 -20.08
C GLY A 741 -3.72 25.33 -20.48
N THR A 742 -2.44 25.15 -20.83
CA THR A 742 -1.84 23.82 -21.03
C THR A 742 -1.20 23.37 -19.72
N GLY A 743 -1.35 22.10 -19.33
CA GLY A 743 -0.65 21.56 -18.15
C GLY A 743 0.88 21.75 -18.25
N PRO A 744 1.62 21.68 -17.14
CA PRO A 744 3.06 21.93 -17.12
C PRO A 744 3.75 20.97 -18.08
N THR A 745 4.42 21.51 -19.10
CA THR A 745 5.32 20.73 -19.94
C THR A 745 6.45 20.20 -19.03
N GLY A 746 6.75 18.90 -19.08
CA GLY A 746 7.66 18.20 -18.15
C GLY A 746 9.10 18.72 -18.06
N LYS A 747 9.44 19.83 -18.74
CA LYS A 747 10.70 20.58 -18.59
C LYS A 747 10.69 21.59 -17.44
N ALA A 748 9.54 22.07 -16.96
CA ALA A 748 9.47 23.16 -15.97
C ALA A 748 9.68 22.71 -14.50
N MET A 749 9.49 21.44 -14.17
CA MET A 749 9.61 20.94 -12.78
C MET A 749 11.03 20.53 -12.36
N ARG A 750 12.06 20.74 -13.20
CA ARG A 750 13.46 20.37 -12.89
C ARG A 750 14.24 21.40 -12.06
N ARG A 751 13.61 22.46 -11.55
CA ARG A 751 14.33 23.54 -10.85
C ARG A 751 13.53 24.15 -9.71
N ILE A 752 13.49 23.50 -8.54
CA ILE A 752 13.42 24.17 -7.23
C ILE A 752 14.21 23.29 -6.21
N PRO A 753 15.03 23.86 -5.30
CA PRO A 753 16.04 23.16 -4.50
C PRO A 753 15.53 22.13 -3.48
#